data_AF-A0A0L0NCR9-F1
#
_entry.id   AF-A0A0L0NCR9-F1
#
_cell.length_a   1.000
_cell.length_b   1.000
_cell.length_c   1.000
_cell.angle_alpha   90.00
_cell.angle_beta   90.00
_cell.angle_gamma   90.00
#
_symmetry.space_group_name_H-M   'P 1'
#
loop_
_entity.id
_entity.type
_entity.pdbx_description
1 polymer ?
#
loop_
_entity_poly.entity_id
_entity_poly.type
_entity_poly.pdbx_seq_one_letter_code
_entity_poly.pdbx_strand_id
1 'polypeptide(L)'
;MVHQHGDEHEIPHQYRIHKPGAWLPADHRVHREFLRRVTTHVDAHPAAELTPALAEFKRFIEETPRVYMYFVQMFDEVPRKHPYWRDPTGTRQIRDYAQMLQVVNHIVTRAPEWTDAAESVGVVGVPMCAIFDFPMGTASGHAAFLDPDVNRMLKKVLNEWGKFLQTPESAEVLGDHKLGWFGATGLGDLMQVANAPYESSMKFEEMYICDPPAKHYGYKSWDDFFTRRVHDAARPVASPDNDAVIANAGESKVYNVVHGVHLRDKFFVKGQPYSPLDMLAHDPLAQAGFAGGTVYQAFLSALSYHRWHAPVGGVVRRAFVAEGTYFSEPLFEGMGEPGAADIDSEGLKHGQGYLSALATRAVIFIEADNADIGLMAFIGIGMDEPNPVSTATTTPSRAMPSTNEASASGVETWTADHDSHVDHLQRLSDDAEDLRPDQPLLEEPDEDAWKPPRGFAWIQVAIMLNVFLNGFDGTITASTYAVISSEFDAANTASWLTTSYLVTAAAFQPLYGRVSDIFGRRVCFFTSTVTFAAGCLGCGLARNVVFLNVMRALTGFGGGGLMTMATIVNSDMIPFRRRGMYQAMQNGVVGFGAIAGASFGGTIADRIGWRWCFLLQVPMSVMAFVVGWLVLKNQPRGFSLDDGLGAVWEKVDFSGSLLLVVAISIQLVGLSLGGNELSWASPWVIGLLVGSVLLFALFLRVEATTTAIPVIPLRMLRGRLPIATQIANVCAGMAAYGYLFMLPLFFQVVLLDSATKAGARLAIPSLATPIGGLIAGIVMSRWGQLIPLMRWGAILMTIGNALVTSFGFADSAWKYLVYIFPANLGLGILYPSILFTSLASFDHADHAVSASTVYLIRSLGTVWGVSVTSAIVQTSLSVRLPDALGVIPDKWTMIDKIRHSVDALRDLPPDVQLKARQVYYEGIRHAFGASTAIAAVAVFAAFAANGSNLRKTH
;
A
#
# COMPACT_ATOMS: atom_id res chain seq x y z
N MET A 1 12.78 18.18 -15.52
CA MET A 1 12.55 16.72 -15.65
C MET A 1 13.24 16.31 -16.93
N VAL A 2 14.04 15.23 -16.96
CA VAL A 2 14.43 14.65 -18.26
C VAL A 2 13.15 14.04 -18.83
N HIS A 3 12.64 14.62 -19.91
CA HIS A 3 11.47 14.11 -20.60
C HIS A 3 11.79 12.72 -21.16
N GLN A 4 10.85 11.76 -21.05
CA GLN A 4 10.98 10.53 -21.81
C GLN A 4 10.90 10.90 -23.29
N HIS A 5 11.79 10.36 -24.13
CA HIS A 5 11.65 10.56 -25.56
C HIS A 5 10.25 10.08 -26.00
N GLY A 6 9.49 10.96 -26.68
CA GLY A 6 8.07 10.76 -26.99
C GLY A 6 7.06 11.42 -26.03
N ASP A 7 7.49 12.04 -24.92
CA ASP A 7 6.58 12.74 -24.00
C ASP A 7 5.87 13.95 -24.63
N GLU A 8 6.46 14.52 -25.68
CA GLU A 8 5.92 15.64 -26.47
C GLU A 8 4.92 15.17 -27.54
N HIS A 9 4.88 13.87 -27.85
CA HIS A 9 3.96 13.29 -28.82
C HIS A 9 2.63 12.88 -28.15
N GLU A 10 1.52 13.03 -28.88
CA GLU A 10 0.20 12.61 -28.42
C GLU A 10 0.08 11.08 -28.48
N ILE A 11 0.65 10.37 -27.49
CA ILE A 11 0.62 8.91 -27.42
C ILE A 11 -0.74 8.48 -26.83
N PRO A 12 -1.57 7.69 -27.55
CA PRO A 12 -2.80 7.17 -26.99
C PRO A 12 -2.51 6.35 -25.73
N HIS A 13 -3.30 6.54 -24.67
CA HIS A 13 -3.03 5.96 -23.34
C HIS A 13 -2.74 4.44 -23.35
N GLN A 14 -3.32 3.68 -24.28
CA GLN A 14 -3.09 2.24 -24.40
C GLN A 14 -1.70 1.85 -24.92
N TYR A 15 -0.98 2.79 -25.52
CA TYR A 15 0.37 2.60 -26.04
C TYR A 15 1.45 3.23 -25.15
N ARG A 16 1.04 4.05 -24.15
CA ARG A 16 1.96 4.79 -23.28
C ARG A 16 2.50 3.92 -22.13
N ILE A 17 3.82 3.89 -21.95
CA ILE A 17 4.52 3.25 -20.80
C ILE A 17 5.23 4.35 -20.00
N HIS A 18 5.13 4.33 -18.67
CA HIS A 18 5.70 5.36 -17.78
C HIS A 18 6.86 4.85 -16.91
N LYS A 19 7.96 4.39 -17.52
CA LYS A 19 9.14 3.89 -16.77
C LYS A 19 10.02 5.00 -16.17
N PRO A 20 10.30 5.02 -14.86
CA PRO A 20 11.32 5.90 -14.28
C PRO A 20 12.70 5.63 -14.87
N GLY A 21 13.44 6.69 -15.17
CA GLY A 21 14.75 6.61 -15.83
C GLY A 21 14.71 6.71 -17.34
N ALA A 22 13.53 6.61 -17.99
CA ALA A 22 13.38 6.81 -19.44
C ALA A 22 14.26 5.90 -20.32
N TRP A 23 14.64 4.71 -19.85
CA TRP A 23 15.55 3.79 -20.53
C TRP A 23 14.90 2.95 -21.65
N LEU A 24 13.56 2.94 -21.69
CA LEU A 24 12.72 2.45 -22.77
C LEU A 24 11.72 3.55 -23.14
N PRO A 25 11.12 3.51 -24.33
CA PRO A 25 10.36 4.64 -24.81
C PRO A 25 8.99 4.74 -24.15
N ALA A 26 8.45 5.95 -24.17
CA ALA A 26 7.10 6.20 -23.73
C ALA A 26 6.06 5.46 -24.59
N ASP A 27 6.37 5.03 -25.83
CA ASP A 27 5.47 4.28 -26.71
C ASP A 27 5.96 2.83 -26.94
N HIS A 28 5.21 1.84 -26.43
CA HIS A 28 5.59 0.43 -26.52
C HIS A 28 5.62 -0.13 -27.96
N ARG A 29 4.93 0.53 -28.90
CA ARG A 29 4.90 0.10 -30.30
C ARG A 29 6.29 0.21 -30.93
N VAL A 30 7.09 1.13 -30.44
CA VAL A 30 8.40 1.41 -31.01
C VAL A 30 9.42 0.35 -30.58
N HIS A 31 9.42 -0.05 -29.30
CA HIS A 31 10.22 -1.17 -28.81
C HIS A 31 9.97 -2.45 -29.62
N ARG A 32 8.69 -2.74 -29.89
CA ARG A 32 8.27 -3.87 -30.73
C ARG A 32 8.75 -3.76 -32.17
N GLU A 33 8.71 -2.57 -32.76
CA GLU A 33 9.13 -2.34 -34.14
C GLU A 33 10.64 -2.55 -34.31
N PHE A 34 11.45 -2.12 -33.34
CA PHE A 34 12.89 -2.39 -33.32
C PHE A 34 13.17 -3.90 -33.34
N LEU A 35 12.63 -4.65 -32.37
CA LEU A 35 12.82 -6.10 -32.29
C LEU A 35 12.34 -6.81 -33.55
N ARG A 36 11.17 -6.42 -34.07
CA ARG A 36 10.62 -6.97 -35.31
C ARG A 36 11.56 -6.80 -36.50
N ARG A 37 12.21 -5.63 -36.64
CA ARG A 37 13.17 -5.39 -37.73
C ARG A 37 14.39 -6.31 -37.62
N VAL A 38 14.95 -6.46 -36.41
CA VAL A 38 16.12 -7.30 -36.18
C VAL A 38 15.79 -8.77 -36.43
N THR A 39 14.68 -9.28 -35.88
CA THR A 39 14.27 -10.68 -36.03
C THR A 39 13.90 -11.01 -37.46
N THR A 40 13.20 -10.12 -38.17
CA THR A 40 12.90 -10.28 -39.61
C THR A 40 14.18 -10.35 -40.44
N HIS A 41 15.19 -9.52 -40.11
CA HIS A 41 16.47 -9.56 -40.81
C HIS A 41 17.20 -10.89 -40.57
N VAL A 42 17.27 -11.35 -39.32
CA VAL A 42 17.90 -12.63 -38.96
C VAL A 42 17.19 -13.81 -39.64
N ASP A 43 15.85 -13.82 -39.65
CA ASP A 43 15.06 -14.91 -40.24
C ASP A 43 15.12 -14.94 -41.78
N ALA A 44 15.36 -13.79 -42.43
CA ALA A 44 15.47 -13.68 -43.89
C ALA A 44 16.84 -14.08 -44.43
N HIS A 45 17.85 -14.26 -43.58
CA HIS A 45 19.21 -14.64 -43.97
C HIS A 45 19.57 -16.03 -43.42
N PRO A 46 20.47 -16.78 -44.08
CA PRO A 46 21.02 -17.99 -43.50
C PRO A 46 21.67 -17.69 -42.14
N ALA A 47 21.54 -18.61 -41.18
CA ALA A 47 22.15 -18.47 -39.86
C ALA A 47 23.65 -18.18 -40.01
N ALA A 48 24.08 -17.04 -39.48
CA ALA A 48 25.47 -16.61 -39.55
C ALA A 48 26.31 -17.44 -38.58
N GLU A 49 27.61 -17.54 -38.88
CA GLU A 49 28.57 -18.08 -37.92
C GLU A 49 28.56 -17.23 -36.65
N LEU A 50 28.40 -17.87 -35.49
CA LEU A 50 28.40 -17.19 -34.20
C LEU A 50 29.81 -16.70 -33.88
N THR A 51 29.94 -15.55 -33.22
CA THR A 51 31.24 -15.13 -32.69
C THR A 51 31.82 -16.21 -31.75
N PRO A 52 33.15 -16.29 -31.57
CA PRO A 52 33.77 -17.23 -30.65
C PRO A 52 33.12 -17.27 -29.25
N ALA A 53 32.78 -16.11 -28.66
CA ALA A 53 32.12 -16.11 -27.35
C ALA A 53 30.69 -16.66 -27.40
N LEU A 54 29.93 -16.39 -28.46
CA LEU A 54 28.57 -16.91 -28.62
C LEU A 54 28.54 -18.39 -28.98
N ALA A 55 29.51 -18.88 -29.74
CA ALA A 55 29.69 -20.31 -30.01
C ALA A 55 30.04 -21.07 -28.72
N GLU A 56 30.91 -20.50 -27.89
CA GLU A 56 31.19 -21.02 -26.55
C GLU A 56 29.94 -20.98 -25.66
N PHE A 57 29.16 -19.89 -25.69
CA PHE A 57 27.95 -19.75 -24.88
C PHE A 57 26.87 -20.74 -25.28
N LYS A 58 26.68 -20.96 -26.60
CA LYS A 58 25.78 -21.99 -27.12
C LYS A 58 26.15 -23.38 -26.58
N ARG A 59 27.42 -23.75 -26.69
CA ARG A 59 27.91 -25.02 -26.18
C ARG A 59 27.71 -25.14 -24.67
N PHE A 60 28.00 -24.08 -23.92
CA PHE A 60 27.75 -24.05 -22.48
C PHE A 60 26.27 -24.27 -22.13
N ILE A 61 25.35 -23.61 -22.84
CA ILE A 61 23.90 -23.81 -22.67
C ILE A 61 23.53 -25.27 -22.95
N GLU A 62 24.07 -25.88 -24.02
CA GLU A 62 23.70 -27.23 -24.46
C GLU A 62 24.35 -28.37 -23.65
N GLU A 63 25.55 -28.15 -23.12
CA GLU A 63 26.31 -29.16 -22.36
C GLU A 63 26.00 -29.12 -20.86
N THR A 64 25.33 -28.07 -20.37
CA THR A 64 25.02 -27.87 -18.95
C THR A 64 23.52 -28.06 -18.68
N PRO A 65 23.06 -29.21 -18.15
CA PRO A 65 21.63 -29.53 -18.07
C PRO A 65 20.75 -28.50 -17.33
N ARG A 66 21.26 -27.91 -16.23
CA ARG A 66 20.52 -26.88 -15.49
C ARG A 66 20.32 -25.60 -16.32
N VAL A 67 21.35 -25.19 -17.06
CA VAL A 67 21.34 -23.99 -17.89
C VAL A 67 20.51 -24.22 -19.14
N TYR A 68 20.63 -25.39 -19.76
CA TYR A 68 19.77 -25.81 -20.87
C TYR A 68 18.29 -25.68 -20.51
N MET A 69 17.92 -26.20 -19.33
CA MET A 69 16.55 -26.11 -18.82
C MET A 69 16.09 -24.66 -18.69
N TYR A 70 16.89 -23.79 -18.06
CA TYR A 70 16.53 -22.37 -17.90
C TYR A 70 16.37 -21.65 -19.25
N PHE A 71 17.30 -21.84 -20.19
CA PHE A 71 17.27 -21.19 -21.50
C PHE A 71 16.19 -21.71 -22.44
N VAL A 72 15.74 -22.96 -22.28
CA VAL A 72 14.55 -23.45 -22.98
C VAL A 72 13.29 -22.87 -22.34
N GLN A 73 13.17 -22.95 -21.01
CA GLN A 73 11.94 -22.58 -20.30
C GLN A 73 11.69 -21.07 -20.26
N MET A 74 12.72 -20.22 -20.18
CA MET A 74 12.54 -18.77 -20.07
C MET A 74 11.77 -18.16 -21.24
N PHE A 75 11.96 -18.66 -22.46
CA PHE A 75 11.20 -18.19 -23.64
C PHE A 75 9.81 -18.84 -23.71
N ASP A 76 9.65 -20.02 -23.12
CA ASP A 76 8.37 -20.71 -23.04
C ASP A 76 7.41 -20.08 -22.02
N GLU A 77 7.96 -19.61 -20.90
CA GLU A 77 7.26 -18.95 -19.80
C GLU A 77 6.73 -17.55 -20.16
N VAL A 78 7.25 -16.91 -21.21
CA VAL A 78 6.71 -15.62 -21.68
C VAL A 78 5.25 -15.77 -22.12
N PRO A 79 4.30 -15.00 -21.55
CA PRO A 79 2.87 -15.16 -21.82
C PRO A 79 2.48 -15.01 -23.29
N ARG A 80 1.48 -15.77 -23.74
CA ARG A 80 0.94 -15.70 -25.12
C ARG A 80 -0.29 -14.79 -25.22
N LYS A 81 -0.21 -13.57 -24.67
CA LYS A 81 -1.28 -12.54 -24.64
C LYS A 81 -0.73 -11.12 -24.79
N HIS A 82 -1.59 -10.09 -24.89
CA HIS A 82 -1.14 -8.70 -25.09
C HIS A 82 -0.51 -8.21 -23.78
N PRO A 83 0.65 -7.53 -23.76
CA PRO A 83 1.48 -7.02 -24.86
C PRO A 83 2.64 -7.93 -25.36
N TYR A 84 2.61 -9.24 -25.12
CA TYR A 84 3.71 -10.15 -25.48
C TYR A 84 3.56 -10.81 -26.87
N TRP A 85 2.32 -11.02 -27.35
CA TRP A 85 2.00 -11.86 -28.53
C TRP A 85 1.80 -11.16 -29.91
N ARG A 86 2.25 -9.93 -30.16
CA ARG A 86 1.97 -9.24 -31.45
C ARG A 86 3.20 -8.63 -32.16
N ASP A 87 3.74 -9.41 -33.10
CA ASP A 87 4.19 -8.98 -34.43
C ASP A 87 3.00 -9.11 -35.42
N PRO A 88 2.83 -8.29 -36.48
CA PRO A 88 1.84 -8.46 -37.55
C PRO A 88 1.67 -9.88 -38.14
N THR A 89 2.56 -10.83 -37.85
CA THR A 89 2.48 -12.25 -38.25
C THR A 89 1.84 -13.19 -37.21
N GLY A 90 1.62 -12.74 -35.96
CA GLY A 90 0.99 -13.54 -34.90
C GLY A 90 1.89 -14.56 -34.17
N THR A 91 3.22 -14.36 -34.14
CA THR A 91 4.18 -15.25 -33.43
C THR A 91 5.01 -14.53 -32.34
N ARG A 92 5.72 -15.29 -31.48
CA ARG A 92 6.67 -14.75 -30.47
C ARG A 92 7.81 -14.01 -31.20
N GLN A 93 8.24 -12.83 -30.72
CA GLN A 93 9.31 -12.06 -31.37
C GLN A 93 10.65 -12.79 -31.36
N ILE A 94 11.05 -13.35 -30.20
CA ILE A 94 12.15 -14.30 -30.06
C ILE A 94 11.56 -15.62 -29.60
N ARG A 95 11.75 -16.67 -30.41
CA ARG A 95 11.02 -17.95 -30.26
C ARG A 95 11.70 -18.90 -29.28
N ASP A 96 13.02 -18.94 -29.30
CA ASP A 96 13.86 -19.86 -28.55
C ASP A 96 15.29 -19.30 -28.38
N TYR A 97 16.12 -20.02 -27.62
CA TYR A 97 17.49 -19.62 -27.35
C TYR A 97 18.38 -19.64 -28.62
N ALA A 98 18.05 -20.44 -29.64
CA ALA A 98 18.85 -20.51 -30.87
C ALA A 98 18.64 -19.25 -31.73
N GLN A 99 17.39 -18.80 -31.85
CA GLN A 99 17.08 -17.51 -32.48
C GLN A 99 17.67 -16.35 -31.66
N MET A 100 17.58 -16.41 -30.32
CA MET A 100 18.22 -15.42 -29.44
C MET A 100 19.71 -15.29 -29.72
N LEU A 101 20.46 -16.41 -29.81
CA LEU A 101 21.90 -16.36 -30.11
C LEU A 101 22.20 -15.69 -31.45
N GLN A 102 21.37 -15.90 -32.47
CA GLN A 102 21.53 -15.25 -33.79
C GLN A 102 21.18 -13.75 -33.76
N VAL A 103 20.14 -13.37 -33.00
CA VAL A 103 19.79 -11.96 -32.77
C VAL A 103 20.90 -11.26 -31.98
N VAL A 104 21.46 -11.91 -30.95
CA VAL A 104 22.62 -11.40 -30.21
C VAL A 104 23.83 -11.28 -31.14
N ASN A 105 24.11 -12.28 -31.98
CA ASN A 105 25.19 -12.25 -32.97
C ASN A 105 25.07 -11.05 -33.92
N HIS A 106 23.84 -10.72 -34.34
CA HIS A 106 23.56 -9.55 -35.17
C HIS A 106 23.87 -8.22 -34.45
N ILE A 107 23.64 -8.16 -33.13
CA ILE A 107 23.88 -6.95 -32.33
C ILE A 107 25.37 -6.80 -32.01
N VAL A 108 26.04 -7.84 -31.50
CA VAL A 108 27.43 -7.74 -31.01
C VAL A 108 28.48 -7.56 -32.11
N THR A 109 28.06 -7.69 -33.36
CA THR A 109 28.92 -7.49 -34.54
C THR A 109 28.71 -6.12 -35.19
N ARG A 110 27.94 -5.22 -34.56
CA ARG A 110 27.58 -3.91 -35.08
C ARG A 110 27.64 -2.84 -34.00
N ALA A 111 27.86 -1.61 -34.43
CA ALA A 111 27.80 -0.45 -33.55
C ALA A 111 26.35 0.02 -33.47
N PRO A 112 25.92 0.58 -32.33
CA PRO A 112 24.56 1.11 -32.22
C PRO A 112 24.30 2.25 -33.21
N GLU A 113 23.31 2.08 -34.09
CA GLU A 113 22.87 3.09 -35.06
C GLU A 113 21.75 3.96 -34.50
N TRP A 114 21.71 5.24 -34.89
CA TRP A 114 20.66 6.18 -34.49
C TRP A 114 19.55 6.25 -35.55
N THR A 115 18.47 5.49 -35.39
CA THR A 115 17.34 5.43 -36.35
C THR A 115 16.10 6.13 -35.81
N ASP A 116 15.15 6.61 -36.65
CA ASP A 116 13.85 7.18 -36.16
C ASP A 116 13.12 6.23 -35.19
N ALA A 117 13.29 4.91 -35.38
CA ALA A 117 12.80 3.91 -34.44
C ALA A 117 13.64 3.90 -33.16
N ALA A 118 14.97 3.89 -33.23
CA ALA A 118 15.86 3.87 -32.07
C ALA A 118 15.79 5.17 -31.22
N GLU A 119 15.60 6.32 -31.89
CA GLU A 119 15.14 7.61 -31.36
C GLU A 119 13.87 7.39 -30.54
N SER A 120 12.84 6.87 -31.20
CA SER A 120 11.54 6.57 -30.60
C SER A 120 11.58 5.44 -29.55
N VAL A 121 12.69 4.70 -29.36
CA VAL A 121 12.89 3.64 -28.34
C VAL A 121 13.79 4.10 -27.16
N GLY A 122 14.66 5.09 -27.34
CA GLY A 122 15.68 5.41 -26.33
C GLY A 122 16.72 4.29 -26.09
N VAL A 123 16.77 3.28 -26.98
CA VAL A 123 17.56 2.03 -26.79
C VAL A 123 18.94 2.08 -27.44
N VAL A 124 19.39 3.24 -27.90
CA VAL A 124 20.63 3.35 -28.69
C VAL A 124 21.91 3.01 -27.90
N GLY A 125 21.83 2.76 -26.59
CA GLY A 125 22.94 2.26 -25.77
C GLY A 125 22.81 0.82 -25.22
N VAL A 126 21.62 0.21 -25.26
CA VAL A 126 21.30 -1.02 -24.50
C VAL A 126 20.43 -2.03 -25.30
N PRO A 127 20.86 -2.45 -26.50
CA PRO A 127 20.06 -3.27 -27.41
C PRO A 127 19.78 -4.69 -26.87
N MET A 128 20.57 -5.17 -25.91
CA MET A 128 20.35 -6.47 -25.27
C MET A 128 19.21 -6.45 -24.25
N CYS A 129 18.99 -5.32 -23.56
CA CYS A 129 17.78 -5.15 -22.75
C CYS A 129 16.51 -5.40 -23.57
N ALA A 130 16.47 -5.01 -24.85
CA ALA A 130 15.31 -5.29 -25.70
C ALA A 130 15.09 -6.80 -25.96
N ILE A 131 16.16 -7.60 -25.99
CA ILE A 131 16.07 -9.06 -26.13
C ILE A 131 15.54 -9.70 -24.85
N PHE A 132 16.09 -9.28 -23.72
CA PHE A 132 15.88 -9.94 -22.43
C PHE A 132 14.74 -9.33 -21.60
N ASP A 133 14.14 -8.20 -22.00
CA ASP A 133 13.08 -7.47 -21.26
C ASP A 133 11.98 -8.41 -20.74
N PHE A 134 11.48 -9.33 -21.58
CA PHE A 134 10.48 -10.29 -21.14
C PHE A 134 11.07 -11.60 -20.58
N PRO A 135 12.06 -12.25 -21.21
CA PRO A 135 12.63 -13.47 -20.65
C PRO A 135 13.23 -13.30 -19.26
N MET A 136 13.81 -12.15 -18.90
CA MET A 136 14.45 -11.93 -17.59
C MET A 136 13.46 -11.95 -16.42
N GLY A 137 12.24 -11.48 -16.67
CA GLY A 137 11.13 -11.53 -15.72
C GLY A 137 10.43 -12.88 -15.65
N THR A 138 10.99 -13.97 -16.17
CA THR A 138 10.43 -15.32 -16.01
C THR A 138 11.11 -16.06 -14.85
N ALA A 139 10.51 -17.12 -14.32
CA ALA A 139 11.12 -17.88 -13.22
C ALA A 139 12.46 -18.49 -13.66
N SER A 140 12.47 -19.04 -14.87
CA SER A 140 13.68 -19.58 -15.50
C SER A 140 14.66 -18.49 -15.91
N GLY A 141 14.19 -17.32 -16.34
CA GLY A 141 15.02 -16.14 -16.60
C GLY A 141 15.74 -15.65 -15.36
N HIS A 142 15.00 -15.44 -14.27
CA HIS A 142 15.56 -15.05 -12.98
C HIS A 142 16.65 -16.02 -12.52
N ALA A 143 16.38 -17.33 -12.58
CA ALA A 143 17.35 -18.36 -12.22
C ALA A 143 18.59 -18.32 -13.13
N ALA A 144 18.42 -18.15 -14.44
CA ALA A 144 19.54 -18.05 -15.38
C ALA A 144 20.41 -16.82 -15.14
N PHE A 145 19.80 -15.63 -14.97
CA PHE A 145 20.53 -14.38 -14.81
C PHE A 145 21.14 -14.20 -13.42
N LEU A 146 20.77 -15.03 -12.44
CA LEU A 146 21.48 -15.17 -11.17
C LEU A 146 22.62 -16.20 -11.19
N ASP A 147 22.64 -17.12 -12.17
CA ASP A 147 23.67 -18.17 -12.23
C ASP A 147 25.05 -17.54 -12.52
N PRO A 148 26.06 -17.72 -11.66
CA PRO A 148 27.39 -17.13 -11.86
C PRO A 148 28.07 -17.56 -13.17
N ASP A 149 27.81 -18.77 -13.64
CA ASP A 149 28.41 -19.31 -14.87
C ASP A 149 27.79 -18.67 -16.11
N VAL A 150 26.47 -18.44 -16.08
CA VAL A 150 25.76 -17.69 -17.12
C VAL A 150 26.29 -16.26 -17.18
N ASN A 151 26.46 -15.60 -16.03
CA ASN A 151 27.03 -14.25 -15.95
C ASN A 151 28.45 -14.16 -16.50
N ARG A 152 29.30 -15.17 -16.24
CA ARG A 152 30.64 -15.26 -16.83
C ARG A 152 30.59 -15.35 -18.36
N MET A 153 29.63 -16.09 -18.92
CA MET A 153 29.46 -16.18 -20.37
C MET A 153 28.92 -14.89 -20.98
N LEU A 154 27.93 -14.25 -20.34
CA LEU A 154 27.41 -12.94 -20.76
C LEU A 154 28.51 -11.88 -20.76
N LYS A 155 29.35 -11.85 -19.71
CA LYS A 155 30.52 -10.96 -19.65
C LYS A 155 31.48 -11.19 -20.82
N LYS A 156 31.76 -12.44 -21.20
CA LYS A 156 32.62 -12.74 -22.37
C LYS A 156 32.02 -12.18 -23.66
N VAL A 157 30.73 -12.37 -23.89
CA VAL A 157 30.01 -11.85 -25.06
C VAL A 157 30.07 -10.32 -25.10
N LEU A 158 29.78 -9.66 -23.97
CA LEU A 158 29.83 -8.21 -23.85
C LEU A 158 31.24 -7.64 -24.03
N ASN A 159 32.27 -8.30 -23.48
CA ASN A 159 33.67 -7.92 -23.70
C ASN A 159 34.10 -8.05 -25.17
N GLU A 160 33.56 -9.03 -25.88
CA GLU A 160 33.81 -9.18 -27.33
C GLU A 160 33.16 -8.03 -28.12
N TRP A 161 31.93 -7.66 -27.76
CA TRP A 161 31.26 -6.50 -28.35
C TRP A 161 32.02 -5.20 -28.06
N GLY A 162 32.50 -5.01 -26.84
CA GLY A 162 33.29 -3.82 -26.48
C GLY A 162 34.58 -3.68 -27.26
N LYS A 163 35.26 -4.80 -27.56
CA LYS A 163 36.43 -4.78 -28.46
C LYS A 163 36.03 -4.30 -29.85
N PHE A 164 34.89 -4.74 -30.38
CA PHE A 164 34.37 -4.26 -31.66
C PHE A 164 34.03 -2.75 -31.61
N LEU A 165 33.40 -2.27 -30.53
CA LEU A 165 33.02 -0.85 -30.39
C LEU A 165 34.22 0.10 -30.25
N GLN A 166 35.41 -0.42 -29.99
CA GLN A 166 36.66 0.34 -29.98
C GLN A 166 37.33 0.40 -31.37
N THR A 167 36.83 -0.31 -32.38
CA THR A 167 37.45 -0.31 -33.71
C THR A 167 36.99 0.86 -34.59
N PRO A 168 37.77 1.25 -35.61
CA PRO A 168 37.37 2.29 -36.56
C PRO A 168 36.08 1.99 -37.33
N GLU A 169 35.80 0.71 -37.61
CA GLU A 169 34.59 0.28 -38.31
C GLU A 169 33.33 0.64 -37.52
N SER A 170 33.39 0.62 -36.19
CA SER A 170 32.29 1.04 -35.34
C SER A 170 31.94 2.53 -35.47
N ALA A 171 32.88 3.37 -35.93
CA ALA A 171 32.65 4.81 -36.05
C ALA A 171 31.75 5.18 -37.23
N GLU A 172 31.52 4.29 -38.21
CA GLU A 172 30.71 4.61 -39.40
C GLU A 172 29.27 5.00 -39.04
N VAL A 173 28.75 4.56 -37.89
CA VAL A 173 27.42 4.94 -37.40
C VAL A 173 27.36 6.39 -36.89
N LEU A 174 28.50 7.08 -36.80
CA LEU A 174 28.57 8.49 -36.41
C LEU A 174 28.33 9.44 -37.60
N GLY A 175 28.01 8.96 -38.80
CA GLY A 175 27.81 9.83 -39.97
C GLY A 175 26.66 10.85 -39.83
N ASP A 176 26.70 11.89 -40.67
CA ASP A 176 25.58 12.83 -40.89
C ASP A 176 24.62 12.25 -41.93
N HIS A 177 23.91 11.19 -41.52
CA HIS A 177 22.90 10.54 -42.34
C HIS A 177 21.74 10.08 -41.45
N LYS A 178 20.64 9.63 -42.06
CA LYS A 178 19.40 9.29 -41.35
C LYS A 178 19.57 8.27 -40.21
N LEU A 179 20.53 7.35 -40.31
CA LEU A 179 20.79 6.32 -39.29
C LEU A 179 21.98 6.67 -38.36
N GLY A 180 22.46 7.92 -38.42
CA GLY A 180 23.75 8.31 -37.85
C GLY A 180 23.62 9.24 -36.65
N TRP A 181 24.52 9.10 -35.69
CA TRP A 181 24.49 9.89 -34.45
C TRP A 181 24.66 11.39 -34.66
N PHE A 182 25.33 11.81 -35.74
CA PHE A 182 25.45 13.22 -36.12
C PHE A 182 24.44 13.66 -37.18
N GLY A 183 23.47 12.80 -37.53
CA GLY A 183 22.31 13.21 -38.33
C GLY A 183 21.39 14.15 -37.54
N ALA A 184 20.49 14.83 -38.26
CA ALA A 184 19.61 15.86 -37.69
C ALA A 184 18.86 15.44 -36.41
N THR A 185 18.39 14.20 -36.37
CA THR A 185 17.68 13.62 -35.23
C THR A 185 18.61 13.27 -34.08
N GLY A 186 19.68 12.51 -34.34
CA GLY A 186 20.58 12.02 -33.28
C GLY A 186 21.32 13.13 -32.57
N LEU A 187 21.78 14.13 -33.33
CA LEU A 187 22.45 15.29 -32.76
C LEU A 187 21.48 16.18 -31.97
N GLY A 188 20.25 16.33 -32.47
CA GLY A 188 19.20 17.11 -31.80
C GLY A 188 18.88 16.55 -30.40
N ASP A 189 18.61 15.25 -30.32
CA ASP A 189 18.26 14.57 -29.07
C ASP A 189 19.41 14.56 -28.06
N LEU A 190 20.62 14.25 -28.54
CA LEU A 190 21.82 14.26 -27.71
C LEU A 190 22.02 15.62 -27.06
N MET A 191 21.83 16.70 -27.84
CA MET A 191 21.99 18.07 -27.35
C MET A 191 20.79 18.53 -26.50
N GLN A 192 19.58 18.02 -26.73
CA GLN A 192 18.44 18.29 -25.86
C GLN A 192 18.70 17.75 -24.45
N VAL A 193 19.14 16.49 -24.34
CA VAL A 193 19.44 15.86 -23.04
C VAL A 193 20.61 16.55 -22.35
N ALA A 194 21.66 16.90 -23.08
CA ALA A 194 22.86 17.49 -22.50
C ALA A 194 22.67 18.96 -22.06
N ASN A 195 21.83 19.74 -22.76
CA ASN A 195 21.52 21.13 -22.38
C ASN A 195 20.47 21.25 -21.26
N ALA A 196 19.55 20.28 -21.13
CA ALA A 196 18.41 20.37 -20.22
C ALA A 196 18.76 20.60 -18.73
N PRO A 197 19.80 19.96 -18.14
CA PRO A 197 20.15 20.17 -16.73
C PRO A 197 20.64 21.59 -16.39
N TYR A 198 21.17 22.31 -17.38
CA TYR A 198 21.79 23.63 -17.22
C TYR A 198 20.96 24.76 -17.85
N GLU A 199 19.78 24.44 -18.40
CA GLU A 199 18.93 25.37 -19.15
C GLU A 199 19.71 26.14 -20.24
N SER A 200 20.69 25.48 -20.87
CA SER A 200 21.57 26.06 -21.88
C SER A 200 21.07 25.82 -23.31
N SER A 201 21.77 26.40 -24.28
CA SER A 201 21.52 26.20 -25.72
C SER A 201 22.83 25.99 -26.48
N MET A 202 23.82 25.37 -25.84
CA MET A 202 25.15 25.14 -26.42
C MET A 202 25.05 24.18 -27.59
N LYS A 203 25.93 24.37 -28.58
CA LYS A 203 26.15 23.43 -29.67
C LYS A 203 27.05 22.27 -29.23
N PHE A 204 27.11 21.22 -30.06
CA PHE A 204 27.88 20.02 -29.74
C PHE A 204 29.37 20.33 -29.55
N GLU A 205 29.95 21.14 -30.43
CA GLU A 205 31.35 21.58 -30.39
C GLU A 205 31.67 22.57 -29.25
N GLU A 206 30.65 23.23 -28.69
CA GLU A 206 30.82 24.09 -27.52
C GLU A 206 30.81 23.27 -26.22
N MET A 207 30.13 22.12 -26.24
CA MET A 207 29.96 21.24 -25.09
C MET A 207 31.03 20.16 -24.99
N TYR A 208 31.38 19.54 -26.12
CA TYR A 208 32.27 18.38 -26.19
C TYR A 208 33.55 18.69 -26.97
N ILE A 209 34.65 18.09 -26.52
CA ILE A 209 35.95 18.19 -27.22
C ILE A 209 35.87 17.35 -28.49
N CYS A 210 35.81 18.03 -29.63
CA CYS A 210 35.72 17.40 -30.94
C CYS A 210 36.40 18.25 -32.05
N ASP A 211 36.52 17.68 -33.25
CA ASP A 211 37.06 18.33 -34.44
C ASP A 211 35.98 18.35 -35.55
N PRO A 212 35.06 19.35 -35.58
CA PRO A 212 33.93 19.40 -36.51
C PRO A 212 34.25 19.19 -38.00
N PRO A 213 35.36 19.70 -38.57
CA PRO A 213 35.70 19.44 -39.97
C PRO A 213 36.23 18.02 -40.24
N ALA A 214 36.62 17.25 -39.22
CA ALA A 214 37.09 15.88 -39.40
C ALA A 214 35.94 14.88 -39.56
N LYS A 215 36.22 13.74 -40.21
CA LYS A 215 35.25 12.63 -40.30
C LYS A 215 34.83 12.24 -38.87
N HIS A 216 33.52 12.06 -38.66
CA HIS A 216 32.94 11.73 -37.35
C HIS A 216 33.34 12.72 -36.24
N TYR A 217 33.51 14.00 -36.54
CA TYR A 217 33.93 15.02 -35.57
C TYR A 217 35.26 14.68 -34.85
N GLY A 218 36.12 13.86 -35.49
CA GLY A 218 37.41 13.45 -34.94
C GLY A 218 37.38 12.21 -34.03
N TYR A 219 36.21 11.64 -33.75
CA TYR A 219 36.08 10.41 -32.96
C TYR A 219 36.53 9.19 -33.76
N LYS A 220 37.35 8.34 -33.14
CA LYS A 220 38.00 7.19 -33.80
C LYS A 220 37.17 5.92 -33.80
N SER A 221 36.21 5.81 -32.89
CA SER A 221 35.35 4.64 -32.69
C SER A 221 34.02 5.08 -32.06
N TRP A 222 33.04 4.19 -32.01
CA TRP A 222 31.80 4.46 -31.30
C TRP A 222 32.06 4.66 -29.79
N ASP A 223 32.96 3.88 -29.20
CA ASP A 223 33.33 3.99 -27.79
C ASP A 223 34.03 5.33 -27.45
N ASP A 224 34.88 5.85 -28.35
CA ASP A 224 35.52 7.16 -28.22
C ASP A 224 34.48 8.30 -28.21
N PHE A 225 33.41 8.17 -29.00
CA PHE A 225 32.27 9.07 -28.99
C PHE A 225 31.36 8.89 -27.76
N PHE A 226 31.06 7.65 -27.36
CA PHE A 226 30.19 7.36 -26.22
C PHE A 226 30.83 7.83 -24.90
N THR A 227 32.15 7.66 -24.80
CA THR A 227 32.99 8.19 -23.71
C THR A 227 33.67 9.49 -24.09
N ARG A 228 33.03 10.35 -24.89
CA ARG A 228 33.57 11.67 -25.26
C ARG A 228 33.95 12.53 -24.06
N ARG A 229 34.80 13.54 -24.26
CA ARG A 229 35.19 14.52 -23.23
C ARG A 229 34.37 15.79 -23.36
N VAL A 230 34.13 16.47 -22.24
CA VAL A 230 33.45 17.78 -22.20
C VAL A 230 34.46 18.90 -22.02
N HIS A 231 34.11 20.10 -22.45
CA HIS A 231 34.82 21.31 -22.06
C HIS A 231 34.50 21.67 -20.60
N ASP A 232 35.51 22.02 -19.80
CA ASP A 232 35.33 22.36 -18.37
C ASP A 232 34.30 23.50 -18.17
N ALA A 233 34.26 24.47 -19.10
CA ALA A 233 33.31 25.58 -19.06
C ALA A 233 31.86 25.16 -19.39
N ALA A 234 31.65 24.03 -20.07
CA ALA A 234 30.32 23.54 -20.43
C ALA A 234 29.62 22.84 -19.25
N ARG A 235 30.39 22.42 -18.23
CA ARG A 235 29.87 21.70 -17.07
C ARG A 235 30.51 22.17 -15.77
N PRO A 236 30.11 23.35 -15.25
CA PRO A 236 30.67 23.87 -14.00
C PRO A 236 30.28 22.99 -12.81
N VAL A 237 31.27 22.66 -11.96
CA VAL A 237 31.03 21.99 -10.68
C VAL A 237 30.41 23.00 -9.70
N ALA A 238 29.33 22.60 -9.04
CA ALA A 238 28.68 23.45 -8.04
C ALA A 238 29.59 23.62 -6.81
N SER A 239 29.90 24.87 -6.45
CA SER A 239 30.76 25.21 -5.30
C SER A 239 32.14 24.53 -5.34
N PRO A 240 32.98 24.80 -6.37
CA PRO A 240 34.24 24.09 -6.61
C PRO A 240 35.27 24.27 -5.50
N ASP A 241 35.15 25.32 -4.68
CA ASP A 241 36.05 25.62 -3.56
C ASP A 241 35.48 25.14 -2.20
N ASN A 242 34.38 24.37 -2.20
CA ASN A 242 33.72 23.89 -0.98
C ASN A 242 33.76 22.36 -0.90
N ASP A 243 34.73 21.83 -0.16
CA ASP A 243 34.93 20.40 0.07
C ASP A 243 33.81 19.73 0.88
N ALA A 244 32.79 20.48 1.35
CA ALA A 244 31.58 19.91 1.95
C ALA A 244 30.49 19.52 0.92
N VAL A 245 30.65 19.90 -0.35
CA VAL A 245 29.68 19.60 -1.41
C VAL A 245 30.07 18.30 -2.11
N ILE A 246 29.13 17.35 -2.16
CA ILE A 246 29.26 16.10 -2.91
C ILE A 246 28.64 16.31 -4.29
N ALA A 247 29.45 16.24 -5.34
CA ALA A 247 29.00 16.33 -6.72
C ALA A 247 28.54 14.95 -7.25
N ASN A 248 27.63 14.96 -8.23
CA ASN A 248 27.28 13.74 -8.94
C ASN A 248 28.44 13.23 -9.78
N ALA A 249 28.72 11.94 -9.68
CA ALA A 249 29.80 11.29 -10.42
C ALA A 249 29.58 11.26 -11.96
N GLY A 250 28.36 11.51 -12.42
CA GLY A 250 27.99 11.62 -13.84
C GLY A 250 26.83 12.60 -14.03
N GLU A 251 26.29 12.70 -15.25
CA GLU A 251 25.05 13.47 -15.51
C GLU A 251 23.81 12.69 -15.09
N SER A 252 23.82 12.28 -13.83
CA SER A 252 22.81 11.41 -13.23
C SER A 252 21.79 12.23 -12.44
N LYS A 253 20.56 11.73 -12.39
CA LYS A 253 19.47 12.29 -11.59
C LYS A 253 19.34 11.51 -10.28
N VAL A 254 19.21 12.23 -9.16
CA VAL A 254 18.99 11.60 -7.85
C VAL A 254 17.76 10.69 -7.91
N TYR A 255 17.94 9.44 -7.51
CA TYR A 255 16.86 8.44 -7.41
C TYR A 255 16.39 8.33 -5.97
N ASN A 256 17.30 8.09 -5.02
CA ASN A 256 16.96 7.89 -3.62
C ASN A 256 18.12 8.28 -2.69
N VAL A 257 17.79 8.68 -1.46
CA VAL A 257 18.76 8.98 -0.39
C VAL A 257 18.28 8.31 0.89
N VAL A 258 19.11 7.45 1.47
CA VAL A 258 18.79 6.72 2.70
C VAL A 258 19.90 6.94 3.71
N HIS A 259 19.51 7.26 4.94
CA HIS A 259 20.42 7.49 6.06
C HIS A 259 20.31 6.36 7.08
N GLY A 260 21.36 6.16 7.87
CA GLY A 260 21.34 5.17 8.95
C GLY A 260 21.35 3.73 8.43
N VAL A 261 21.98 3.47 7.28
CA VAL A 261 21.94 2.13 6.66
C VAL A 261 22.61 1.07 7.55
N HIS A 262 21.99 -0.09 7.66
CA HIS A 262 22.57 -1.25 8.33
C HIS A 262 23.53 -1.97 7.39
N LEU A 263 24.65 -2.50 7.91
CA LEU A 263 25.64 -3.22 7.08
C LEU A 263 25.02 -4.35 6.26
N ARG A 264 24.04 -5.06 6.84
CA ARG A 264 23.22 -6.05 6.14
C ARG A 264 21.77 -5.78 6.44
N ASP A 265 20.95 -5.77 5.39
CA ASP A 265 19.50 -5.60 5.52
C ASP A 265 18.77 -6.69 4.70
N LYS A 266 17.47 -6.90 4.99
CA LYS A 266 16.66 -7.91 4.31
C LYS A 266 16.30 -7.43 2.91
N PHE A 267 17.12 -7.87 1.98
CA PHE A 267 17.09 -7.47 0.59
C PHE A 267 15.90 -8.01 -0.24
N PHE A 268 15.09 -8.92 0.31
CA PHE A 268 14.11 -9.69 -0.49
C PHE A 268 12.64 -9.35 -0.25
N VAL A 269 12.29 -8.40 0.61
CA VAL A 269 10.89 -8.10 0.95
C VAL A 269 10.67 -6.60 1.15
N LYS A 270 9.93 -5.99 0.22
CA LYS A 270 9.29 -4.64 0.22
C LYS A 270 9.89 -3.62 1.21
N GLY A 271 10.66 -2.68 0.67
CA GLY A 271 11.28 -1.57 1.39
C GLY A 271 12.51 -0.98 0.70
N GLN A 272 13.01 -1.64 -0.35
CA GLN A 272 14.28 -1.32 -1.04
C GLN A 272 15.42 -0.93 -0.08
N PRO A 273 15.64 -1.65 1.03
CA PRO A 273 16.73 -1.31 1.93
C PRO A 273 18.06 -1.57 1.24
N TYR A 274 19.04 -0.72 1.51
CA TYR A 274 20.40 -0.89 1.02
C TYR A 274 21.20 -1.73 2.00
N SER A 275 21.96 -2.70 1.47
CA SER A 275 22.87 -3.54 2.24
C SER A 275 24.31 -3.22 1.79
N PRO A 276 25.03 -2.31 2.48
CA PRO A 276 26.39 -1.92 2.11
C PRO A 276 27.35 -3.10 1.97
N LEU A 277 27.16 -4.18 2.73
CA LEU A 277 27.98 -5.39 2.57
C LEU A 277 27.81 -6.02 1.19
N ASP A 278 26.58 -6.18 0.72
CA ASP A 278 26.30 -6.80 -0.57
C ASP A 278 26.69 -5.82 -1.70
N MET A 279 26.36 -4.53 -1.55
CA MET A 279 26.70 -3.48 -2.52
C MET A 279 28.21 -3.30 -2.71
N LEU A 280 29.00 -3.45 -1.65
CA LEU A 280 30.46 -3.28 -1.65
C LEU A 280 31.20 -4.63 -1.78
N ALA A 281 30.54 -5.66 -2.30
CA ALA A 281 31.12 -6.97 -2.58
C ALA A 281 31.84 -7.61 -1.37
N HIS A 282 31.29 -7.40 -0.17
CA HIS A 282 31.83 -7.87 1.11
C HIS A 282 33.27 -7.42 1.41
N ASP A 283 33.72 -6.29 0.85
CA ASP A 283 35.05 -5.75 1.13
C ASP A 283 35.21 -5.40 2.62
N PRO A 284 36.38 -5.65 3.24
CA PRO A 284 36.61 -5.33 4.66
C PRO A 284 36.37 -3.85 5.01
N LEU A 285 36.57 -2.91 4.06
CA LEU A 285 36.30 -1.49 4.29
C LEU A 285 34.80 -1.20 4.45
N ALA A 286 33.92 -2.06 3.92
CA ALA A 286 32.48 -1.95 4.12
C ALA A 286 32.10 -2.07 5.60
N GLN A 287 32.66 -3.08 6.29
CA GLN A 287 32.39 -3.36 7.71
C GLN A 287 32.92 -2.27 8.64
N ALA A 288 34.07 -1.67 8.29
CA ALA A 288 34.75 -0.71 9.14
C ALA A 288 34.15 0.71 9.06
N GLY A 289 33.51 1.08 7.96
CA GLY A 289 33.21 2.50 7.67
C GLY A 289 31.76 2.86 7.34
N PHE A 290 30.88 1.90 7.00
CA PHE A 290 29.58 2.23 6.38
C PHE A 290 28.34 1.91 7.22
N ALA A 291 28.51 1.34 8.43
CA ALA A 291 27.41 1.13 9.36
C ALA A 291 26.82 2.48 9.83
N GLY A 292 25.49 2.65 9.71
CA GLY A 292 24.82 3.91 10.01
C GLY A 292 25.06 5.02 8.97
N GLY A 293 25.70 4.70 7.84
CA GLY A 293 26.08 5.65 6.81
C GLY A 293 24.90 6.17 5.97
N THR A 294 25.24 6.89 4.89
CA THR A 294 24.26 7.41 3.93
C THR A 294 24.50 6.77 2.56
N VAL A 295 23.44 6.24 1.95
CA VAL A 295 23.43 5.82 0.56
C VAL A 295 22.75 6.89 -0.28
N TYR A 296 23.47 7.37 -1.28
CA TYR A 296 23.01 8.29 -2.30
C TYR A 296 23.00 7.55 -3.65
N GLN A 297 21.82 7.22 -4.16
CA GLN A 297 21.66 6.57 -5.46
C GLN A 297 21.18 7.57 -6.50
N ALA A 298 21.84 7.61 -7.66
CA ALA A 298 21.46 8.40 -8.80
C ALA A 298 21.40 7.55 -10.08
N PHE A 299 20.45 7.87 -10.96
CA PHE A 299 20.21 7.18 -12.23
C PHE A 299 20.83 7.94 -13.40
N LEU A 300 21.52 7.23 -14.30
CA LEU A 300 22.17 7.78 -15.49
C LEU A 300 21.44 7.29 -16.76
N SER A 301 21.06 8.22 -17.64
CA SER A 301 20.42 7.87 -18.92
C SER A 301 21.47 7.52 -19.98
N ALA A 302 21.15 6.62 -20.90
CA ALA A 302 22.00 6.23 -22.03
C ALA A 302 22.38 7.39 -22.97
N LEU A 303 21.67 8.51 -22.93
CA LEU A 303 21.97 9.73 -23.71
C LEU A 303 22.81 10.76 -22.95
N SER A 304 22.95 10.58 -21.63
CA SER A 304 23.73 11.46 -20.78
C SER A 304 25.23 11.30 -21.02
N TYR A 305 26.04 12.17 -20.42
CA TYR A 305 27.49 11.99 -20.37
C TYR A 305 27.90 10.82 -19.45
N HIS A 306 28.63 9.84 -20.00
CA HIS A 306 28.95 8.56 -19.34
C HIS A 306 30.35 8.47 -18.71
N ARG A 307 31.17 9.52 -18.78
CA ARG A 307 32.45 9.49 -18.04
C ARG A 307 32.23 9.85 -16.58
N TRP A 308 32.87 9.06 -15.74
CA TRP A 308 32.95 9.26 -14.30
C TRP A 308 33.85 10.43 -13.92
N HIS A 309 33.39 11.24 -12.96
CA HIS A 309 34.17 12.24 -12.25
C HIS A 309 34.12 11.97 -10.75
N ALA A 310 35.19 12.27 -10.02
CA ALA A 310 35.23 12.07 -8.58
C ALA A 310 34.17 12.96 -7.90
N PRO A 311 33.28 12.39 -7.06
CA PRO A 311 32.21 13.15 -6.41
C PRO A 311 32.72 14.07 -5.29
N VAL A 312 33.91 13.81 -4.75
CA VAL A 312 34.58 14.58 -3.70
C VAL A 312 36.09 14.62 -3.94
N GLY A 313 36.75 15.67 -3.44
CA GLY A 313 38.22 15.70 -3.29
C GLY A 313 38.67 14.71 -2.21
N GLY A 314 39.76 13.98 -2.45
CA GLY A 314 40.26 12.98 -1.51
C GLY A 314 41.28 12.01 -2.08
N VAL A 315 41.65 11.03 -1.26
CA VAL A 315 42.63 9.98 -1.60
C VAL A 315 41.91 8.65 -1.85
N VAL A 316 42.10 8.07 -3.03
CA VAL A 316 41.58 6.72 -3.34
C VAL A 316 42.31 5.69 -2.46
N ARG A 317 41.56 5.05 -1.56
CA ARG A 317 42.06 4.00 -0.67
C ARG A 317 42.13 2.64 -1.36
N ARG A 318 41.14 2.34 -2.19
CA ARG A 318 41.00 1.05 -2.88
C ARG A 318 40.05 1.19 -4.05
N ALA A 319 40.33 0.51 -5.15
CA ALA A 319 39.45 0.43 -6.30
C ALA A 319 39.50 -0.97 -6.92
N PHE A 320 38.36 -1.55 -7.27
CA PHE A 320 38.29 -2.85 -7.92
C PHE A 320 36.99 -3.02 -8.74
N VAL A 321 37.00 -4.03 -9.61
CA VAL A 321 35.83 -4.48 -10.38
C VAL A 321 35.14 -5.61 -9.62
N ALA A 322 33.82 -5.53 -9.48
CA ALA A 322 32.98 -6.56 -8.89
C ALA A 322 32.24 -7.33 -9.98
N GLU A 323 32.15 -8.66 -9.82
CA GLU A 323 31.49 -9.56 -10.76
C GLU A 323 29.99 -9.72 -10.43
N GLY A 324 29.22 -8.63 -10.59
CA GLY A 324 27.78 -8.67 -10.37
C GLY A 324 26.99 -9.32 -11.54
N THR A 325 25.68 -9.41 -11.37
CA THR A 325 24.74 -10.04 -12.30
C THR A 325 24.39 -9.14 -13.49
N TYR A 326 24.22 -9.71 -14.69
CA TYR A 326 23.73 -9.07 -15.91
C TYR A 326 22.27 -9.49 -16.16
N PHE A 327 21.40 -8.51 -16.46
CA PHE A 327 19.96 -8.72 -16.74
C PHE A 327 19.19 -9.48 -15.66
N SER A 328 19.64 -9.46 -14.41
CA SER A 328 18.88 -10.06 -13.32
C SER A 328 17.77 -9.11 -12.87
N GLU A 329 16.54 -9.61 -12.89
CA GLU A 329 15.35 -8.92 -12.39
C GLU A 329 14.81 -9.69 -11.17
N PRO A 330 14.36 -9.04 -10.09
CA PRO A 330 13.81 -9.75 -8.94
C PRO A 330 12.47 -10.43 -9.27
N LEU A 331 12.23 -11.62 -8.70
CA LEU A 331 11.06 -12.46 -9.03
C LEU A 331 9.69 -11.79 -8.86
N PHE A 332 9.56 -10.82 -7.95
CA PHE A 332 8.30 -10.10 -7.70
C PHE A 332 7.97 -9.04 -8.77
N GLU A 333 8.89 -8.81 -9.72
CA GLU A 333 8.69 -7.94 -10.89
C GLU A 333 8.34 -8.77 -12.14
N GLY A 334 8.43 -10.10 -12.05
CA GLY A 334 8.23 -11.03 -13.15
C GLY A 334 7.12 -12.08 -12.90
N MET A 335 6.94 -12.98 -13.86
CA MET A 335 6.06 -14.15 -13.82
C MET A 335 6.48 -15.23 -12.80
N GLY A 336 7.60 -15.02 -12.10
CA GLY A 336 8.11 -15.92 -11.06
C GLY A 336 7.38 -15.81 -9.72
N GLU A 337 6.58 -14.75 -9.51
CA GLU A 337 5.69 -14.62 -8.35
C GLU A 337 4.34 -15.31 -8.63
N PRO A 338 3.86 -16.22 -7.74
CA PRO A 338 2.56 -16.85 -7.89
C PRO A 338 1.43 -15.80 -7.92
N GLY A 339 0.77 -15.63 -9.08
CA GLY A 339 -0.30 -14.64 -9.28
C GLY A 339 0.07 -13.47 -10.22
N ALA A 340 1.33 -13.33 -10.61
CA ALA A 340 1.75 -12.41 -11.67
C ALA A 340 1.31 -12.98 -13.03
N ALA A 341 0.31 -12.35 -13.67
CA ALA A 341 -0.17 -12.77 -14.98
C ALA A 341 0.60 -12.09 -16.13
N ASP A 342 1.34 -11.03 -15.82
CA ASP A 342 2.05 -10.15 -16.73
C ASP A 342 3.41 -9.81 -16.09
N ILE A 343 4.47 -9.72 -16.90
CA ILE A 343 5.78 -9.18 -16.48
C ILE A 343 5.60 -7.67 -16.27
N ASP A 344 5.94 -7.17 -15.08
CA ASP A 344 5.72 -5.76 -14.72
C ASP A 344 6.66 -4.87 -15.54
N SER A 345 6.09 -4.09 -16.47
CA SER A 345 6.87 -3.13 -17.25
C SER A 345 7.51 -2.02 -16.40
N GLU A 346 7.06 -1.85 -15.14
CA GLU A 346 7.67 -0.96 -14.15
C GLU A 346 8.74 -1.66 -13.28
N GLY A 347 9.03 -2.96 -13.47
CA GLY A 347 9.89 -3.77 -12.61
C GLY A 347 11.16 -3.05 -12.15
N LEU A 348 11.99 -2.64 -13.10
CA LEU A 348 13.21 -1.89 -12.83
C LEU A 348 13.09 -0.63 -11.94
N LYS A 349 11.91 0.00 -11.81
CA LYS A 349 11.67 1.07 -10.82
C LYS A 349 11.69 0.55 -9.40
N HIS A 350 11.13 -0.63 -9.18
CA HIS A 350 11.02 -1.31 -7.90
C HIS A 350 12.28 -2.14 -7.58
N GLY A 351 13.12 -2.39 -8.59
CA GLY A 351 14.36 -3.16 -8.49
C GLY A 351 15.65 -2.34 -8.37
N GLN A 352 15.61 -1.00 -8.29
CA GLN A 352 16.84 -0.18 -8.25
C GLN A 352 17.71 -0.43 -7.01
N GLY A 353 17.08 -0.62 -5.84
CA GLY A 353 17.78 -1.07 -4.64
C GLY A 353 18.34 -2.49 -4.83
N TYR A 354 17.60 -3.34 -5.55
CA TYR A 354 18.03 -4.70 -5.87
C TYR A 354 19.32 -4.71 -6.73
N LEU A 355 19.31 -3.97 -7.83
CA LEU A 355 20.46 -3.88 -8.72
C LEU A 355 21.70 -3.31 -8.03
N SER A 356 21.53 -2.44 -7.03
CA SER A 356 22.68 -1.90 -6.29
C SER A 356 23.45 -2.94 -5.49
N ALA A 357 22.83 -4.06 -5.12
CA ALA A 357 23.50 -5.13 -4.40
C ALA A 357 23.95 -6.28 -5.31
N LEU A 358 23.20 -6.59 -6.37
CA LEU A 358 23.53 -7.72 -7.25
C LEU A 358 24.29 -7.33 -8.51
N ALA A 359 24.06 -6.13 -9.04
CA ALA A 359 24.63 -5.68 -10.31
C ALA A 359 25.78 -4.67 -10.12
N THR A 360 26.46 -4.69 -8.96
CA THR A 360 27.69 -3.92 -8.76
C THR A 360 28.75 -4.31 -9.79
N ARG A 361 29.47 -3.32 -10.32
CA ARG A 361 30.52 -3.47 -11.33
C ARG A 361 31.83 -2.87 -10.93
N ALA A 362 31.81 -1.72 -10.28
CA ALA A 362 33.02 -1.04 -9.86
C ALA A 362 32.81 -0.47 -8.46
N VAL A 363 33.82 -0.60 -7.60
CA VAL A 363 33.83 0.02 -6.29
C VAL A 363 35.11 0.83 -6.16
N ILE A 364 34.99 2.11 -5.81
CA ILE A 364 36.10 3.02 -5.56
C ILE A 364 35.90 3.65 -4.18
N PHE A 365 36.76 3.30 -3.23
CA PHE A 365 36.81 3.89 -1.90
C PHE A 365 37.70 5.13 -1.92
N ILE A 366 37.15 6.25 -1.45
CA ILE A 366 37.79 7.57 -1.42
C ILE A 366 37.73 8.06 0.03
N GLU A 367 38.88 8.31 0.62
CA GLU A 367 38.97 9.09 1.85
C GLU A 367 38.81 10.56 1.48
N ALA A 368 37.68 11.17 1.82
CA ALA A 368 37.44 12.58 1.49
C ALA A 368 38.41 13.49 2.26
N ASP A 369 38.87 14.58 1.61
CA ASP A 369 39.69 15.60 2.27
C ASP A 369 38.93 16.30 3.41
N ASN A 370 37.59 16.35 3.30
CA ASN A 370 36.71 16.81 4.35
C ASN A 370 36.36 15.68 5.33
N ALA A 371 36.82 15.84 6.58
CA ALA A 371 36.61 14.87 7.66
C ALA A 371 35.13 14.62 8.01
N ASP A 372 34.22 15.56 7.74
CA ASP A 372 32.78 15.38 7.99
C ASP A 372 32.13 14.41 6.97
N ILE A 373 32.74 14.24 5.80
CA ILE A 373 32.30 13.27 4.77
C ILE A 373 32.92 11.90 5.07
N GLY A 374 34.20 11.87 5.48
CA GLY A 374 34.93 10.65 5.83
C GLY A 374 35.12 9.70 4.65
N LEU A 375 35.03 8.40 4.90
CA LEU A 375 35.21 7.37 3.87
C LEU A 375 33.96 7.26 2.98
N MET A 376 34.13 7.57 1.69
CA MET A 376 33.10 7.44 0.66
C MET A 376 33.39 6.25 -0.24
N ALA A 377 32.34 5.55 -0.69
CA ALA A 377 32.44 4.55 -1.76
C ALA A 377 31.60 4.98 -2.97
N PHE A 378 32.25 5.13 -4.12
CA PHE A 378 31.55 5.19 -5.39
C PHE A 378 31.29 3.76 -5.88
N ILE A 379 30.06 3.50 -6.31
CA ILE A 379 29.61 2.19 -6.80
C ILE A 379 29.07 2.38 -8.22
N GLY A 380 29.76 1.78 -9.20
CA GLY A 380 29.25 1.64 -10.56
C GLY A 380 28.30 0.45 -10.64
N ILE A 381 27.10 0.66 -11.18
CA ILE A 381 26.05 -0.36 -11.34
C ILE A 381 25.67 -0.41 -12.83
N GLY A 382 25.57 -1.59 -13.43
CA GLY A 382 25.22 -1.72 -14.85
C GLY A 382 24.72 -3.11 -15.23
N MET A 383 23.64 -3.15 -16.04
CA MET A 383 23.08 -4.40 -16.58
C MET A 383 23.57 -4.71 -18.00
N ASP A 384 23.91 -3.67 -18.76
CA ASP A 384 24.40 -3.72 -20.13
C ASP A 384 25.76 -3.01 -20.17
N GLU A 385 26.85 -3.76 -20.29
CA GLU A 385 28.19 -3.19 -20.29
C GLU A 385 28.83 -3.40 -21.66
N PRO A 386 28.81 -2.39 -22.56
CA PRO A 386 29.52 -2.46 -23.82
C PRO A 386 31.03 -2.21 -23.70
N ASN A 387 31.57 -1.83 -22.53
CA ASN A 387 32.99 -1.51 -22.39
C ASN A 387 33.54 -2.03 -21.05
N PRO A 388 34.61 -2.84 -21.01
CA PRO A 388 35.20 -3.27 -19.75
C PRO A 388 35.60 -2.05 -18.93
N VAL A 389 35.09 -1.93 -17.69
CA VAL A 389 35.60 -0.97 -16.69
C VAL A 389 37.11 -1.17 -16.50
N SER A 390 37.90 -0.51 -17.35
CA SER A 390 39.36 -0.61 -17.38
C SER A 390 40.05 0.76 -17.48
N THR A 391 39.29 1.86 -17.44
CA THR A 391 39.89 3.21 -17.46
C THR A 391 39.26 4.13 -16.41
N ALA A 392 39.38 3.76 -15.14
CA ALA A 392 39.50 4.77 -14.08
C ALA A 392 40.88 5.43 -14.22
N THR A 393 41.05 6.29 -15.22
CA THR A 393 42.28 7.08 -15.36
C THR A 393 42.25 8.16 -14.29
N THR A 394 42.91 7.90 -13.16
CA THR A 394 43.16 8.90 -12.13
C THR A 394 44.19 9.90 -12.67
N THR A 395 43.74 11.02 -13.25
CA THR A 395 44.62 12.17 -13.49
C THR A 395 44.75 12.99 -12.20
N PRO A 396 45.97 13.18 -11.65
CA PRO A 396 46.16 13.97 -10.44
C PRO A 396 45.94 15.46 -10.74
N SER A 397 44.91 16.04 -10.13
CA SER A 397 44.63 17.47 -10.15
C SER A 397 45.20 18.14 -8.90
N ARG A 398 46.51 18.38 -8.88
CA ARG A 398 47.10 19.54 -8.17
C ARG A 398 48.53 19.77 -8.65
N ALA A 399 48.73 20.82 -9.44
CA ALA A 399 50.06 21.33 -9.74
C ALA A 399 50.71 21.84 -8.44
N MET A 400 51.83 21.22 -8.05
CA MET A 400 52.83 21.81 -7.17
C MET A 400 54.17 21.82 -7.92
N PRO A 401 54.98 22.88 -7.77
CA PRO A 401 56.11 23.16 -8.66
C PRO A 401 57.28 22.19 -8.45
N SER A 402 57.96 21.91 -9.56
CA SER A 402 59.26 21.24 -9.72
C SER A 402 60.07 20.93 -8.45
N THR A 403 60.42 19.66 -8.24
CA THR A 403 61.82 19.17 -8.20
C THR A 403 61.90 17.65 -7.91
N ASN A 404 62.75 16.99 -8.70
CA ASN A 404 63.42 15.70 -8.53
C ASN A 404 62.67 14.37 -8.73
N GLU A 405 63.26 13.59 -9.66
CA GLU A 405 62.97 12.24 -10.11
C GLU A 405 63.00 11.17 -9.00
N ALA A 406 62.06 10.21 -9.07
CA ALA A 406 62.34 8.80 -8.80
C ALA A 406 61.23 7.91 -9.44
N SER A 407 61.68 6.92 -10.21
CA SER A 407 60.90 5.91 -10.93
C SER A 407 60.12 4.97 -10.02
N ALA A 408 58.87 4.64 -10.38
CA ALA A 408 58.10 3.53 -9.78
C ALA A 408 57.77 2.47 -10.84
N SER A 409 58.67 1.50 -10.97
CA SER A 409 58.40 0.17 -11.55
C SER A 409 57.94 -0.76 -10.44
N GLY A 410 56.72 -1.31 -10.54
CA GLY A 410 56.28 -2.40 -9.67
C GLY A 410 54.78 -2.39 -9.36
N VAL A 411 53.99 -3.06 -10.21
CA VAL A 411 52.67 -3.57 -9.83
C VAL A 411 52.64 -5.04 -10.22
N GLU A 412 52.83 -5.90 -9.22
CA GLU A 412 52.65 -7.35 -9.32
C GLU A 412 51.15 -7.68 -9.37
N THR A 413 50.77 -8.51 -10.33
CA THR A 413 49.46 -9.17 -10.42
C THR A 413 49.35 -10.27 -9.38
N TRP A 414 48.41 -10.14 -8.44
CA TRP A 414 48.08 -11.17 -7.45
C TRP A 414 46.92 -12.05 -7.95
N THR A 415 47.17 -13.35 -8.12
CA THR A 415 46.16 -14.39 -8.33
C THR A 415 45.74 -14.96 -6.96
N ALA A 416 44.45 -14.92 -6.63
CA ALA A 416 43.92 -15.44 -5.37
C ALA A 416 43.67 -16.97 -5.45
N ASP A 417 44.16 -17.69 -4.43
CA ASP A 417 44.07 -19.13 -4.22
C ASP A 417 42.61 -19.61 -4.03
N HIS A 418 42.23 -20.74 -4.64
CA HIS A 418 40.84 -21.13 -4.90
C HIS A 418 40.23 -22.13 -3.90
N ASP A 419 41.01 -22.65 -2.95
CA ASP A 419 40.61 -23.84 -2.18
C ASP A 419 40.00 -23.57 -0.79
N SER A 420 40.00 -22.32 -0.28
CA SER A 420 39.44 -22.03 1.06
C SER A 420 37.96 -21.60 1.05
N HIS A 421 37.34 -21.43 -0.11
CA HIS A 421 35.97 -20.89 -0.22
C HIS A 421 34.88 -21.98 -0.26
N VAL A 422 35.23 -23.20 -0.65
CA VAL A 422 34.25 -24.30 -0.86
C VAL A 422 33.78 -24.89 0.48
N ASP A 423 34.68 -25.05 1.45
CA ASP A 423 34.34 -25.51 2.82
C ASP A 423 33.48 -24.49 3.59
N HIS A 424 33.58 -23.21 3.23
CA HIS A 424 32.78 -22.15 3.84
C HIS A 424 31.36 -22.07 3.24
N LEU A 425 31.19 -22.44 1.97
CA LEU A 425 29.91 -22.48 1.26
C LEU A 425 29.07 -23.71 1.62
N GLN A 426 29.68 -24.85 1.95
CA GLN A 426 28.94 -26.03 2.42
C GLN A 426 28.40 -25.87 3.85
N ARG A 427 29.11 -25.16 4.73
CA ARG A 427 28.53 -24.79 6.05
C ARG A 427 27.37 -23.80 5.91
N LEU A 428 27.42 -22.90 4.92
CA LEU A 428 26.32 -21.99 4.60
C LEU A 428 25.10 -22.70 3.99
N SER A 429 25.27 -23.84 3.31
CA SER A 429 24.12 -24.61 2.77
C SER A 429 23.38 -25.39 3.85
N ASP A 430 24.09 -25.91 4.85
CA ASP A 430 23.48 -26.63 5.97
C ASP A 430 22.80 -25.66 6.97
N ASP A 431 23.29 -24.41 7.08
CA ASP A 431 22.65 -23.34 7.86
C ASP A 431 21.49 -22.63 7.10
N ALA A 432 21.37 -22.80 5.78
CA ALA A 432 20.35 -22.14 4.95
C ALA A 432 18.95 -22.78 5.04
N GLU A 433 18.82 -24.00 5.54
CA GLU A 433 17.50 -24.63 5.75
C GLU A 433 16.73 -24.06 6.96
N ASP A 434 17.39 -23.36 7.89
CA ASP A 434 16.78 -22.90 9.15
C ASP A 434 16.54 -21.37 9.29
N LEU A 435 16.82 -20.55 8.27
CA LEU A 435 16.80 -19.07 8.38
C LEU A 435 15.53 -18.37 7.86
N ARG A 436 14.33 -18.83 8.25
CA ARG A 436 13.08 -18.04 8.08
C ARG A 436 12.26 -17.88 9.37
N PRO A 437 12.55 -16.88 10.24
CA PRO A 437 11.72 -16.65 11.44
C PRO A 437 10.82 -15.40 11.46
N ASP A 438 10.87 -14.45 10.52
CA ASP A 438 10.43 -13.08 10.89
C ASP A 438 9.12 -12.49 10.34
N GLN A 439 8.36 -13.17 9.49
CA GLN A 439 6.96 -12.79 9.20
C GLN A 439 6.11 -14.04 8.97
N PRO A 440 5.20 -14.40 9.89
CA PRO A 440 4.15 -15.35 9.59
C PRO A 440 3.04 -14.64 8.81
N LEU A 441 2.46 -15.33 7.83
CA LEU A 441 1.21 -15.06 7.07
C LEU A 441 1.38 -14.39 5.69
N LEU A 442 1.01 -14.93 4.51
CA LEU A 442 0.46 -16.20 4.02
C LEU A 442 0.95 -16.36 2.57
N GLU A 443 1.22 -17.58 2.12
CA GLU A 443 1.23 -17.87 0.69
C GLU A 443 -0.19 -17.70 0.16
N GLU A 444 -0.40 -16.83 -0.84
CA GLU A 444 -1.70 -16.76 -1.50
C GLU A 444 -1.98 -18.12 -2.16
N PRO A 445 -3.18 -18.69 -1.97
CA PRO A 445 -3.54 -19.88 -2.71
C PRO A 445 -3.63 -19.55 -4.20
N ASP A 446 -2.82 -20.26 -4.99
CA ASP A 446 -2.78 -20.22 -6.47
C ASP A 446 -4.18 -20.15 -7.10
N GLU A 447 -4.47 -19.08 -7.85
CA GLU A 447 -5.82 -18.70 -8.30
C GLU A 447 -6.47 -19.77 -9.20
N ASP A 448 -5.69 -20.42 -10.06
CA ASP A 448 -6.16 -21.43 -11.01
C ASP A 448 -6.30 -22.82 -10.37
N ALA A 449 -5.64 -23.04 -9.23
CA ALA A 449 -5.69 -24.27 -8.44
C ALA A 449 -6.57 -24.17 -7.19
N TRP A 450 -7.02 -22.97 -6.78
CA TRP A 450 -7.73 -22.77 -5.52
C TRP A 450 -9.06 -23.52 -5.50
N LYS A 451 -9.11 -24.52 -4.64
CA LYS A 451 -10.34 -25.17 -4.19
C LYS A 451 -10.56 -24.83 -2.72
N PRO A 452 -11.82 -24.66 -2.30
CA PRO A 452 -12.13 -24.45 -0.89
C PRO A 452 -11.46 -25.55 -0.05
N PRO A 453 -10.62 -25.22 0.94
CA PRO A 453 -9.95 -26.21 1.77
C PRO A 453 -10.98 -27.14 2.46
N ARG A 454 -10.56 -28.35 2.84
CA ARG A 454 -11.44 -29.28 3.58
C ARG A 454 -11.93 -28.61 4.86
N GLY A 455 -13.25 -28.43 4.97
CA GLY A 455 -13.87 -27.69 6.09
C GLY A 455 -14.13 -26.21 5.84
N PHE A 456 -13.85 -25.66 4.65
CA PHE A 456 -14.06 -24.24 4.31
C PHE A 456 -15.47 -23.74 4.63
N ALA A 457 -16.52 -24.53 4.33
CA ALA A 457 -17.89 -24.17 4.66
C ALA A 457 -18.08 -23.97 6.18
N TRP A 458 -17.44 -24.81 7.00
CA TRP A 458 -17.51 -24.68 8.46
C TRP A 458 -16.69 -23.50 8.99
N ILE A 459 -15.56 -23.17 8.35
CA ILE A 459 -14.81 -21.94 8.66
C ILE A 459 -15.69 -20.71 8.36
N GLN A 460 -16.34 -20.70 7.19
CA GLN A 460 -17.29 -19.65 6.83
C GLN A 460 -18.43 -19.54 7.84
N VAL A 461 -19.00 -20.66 8.30
CA VAL A 461 -20.02 -20.65 9.37
C VAL A 461 -19.49 -20.01 10.65
N ALA A 462 -18.29 -20.38 11.10
CA ALA A 462 -17.70 -19.83 12.33
C ALA A 462 -17.47 -18.31 12.25
N ILE A 463 -16.85 -17.82 11.16
CA ILE A 463 -16.59 -16.39 11.00
C ILE A 463 -17.89 -15.60 10.76
N MET A 464 -18.86 -16.16 10.03
CA MET A 464 -20.14 -15.46 9.76
C MET A 464 -21.01 -15.37 11.01
N LEU A 465 -20.89 -16.31 11.95
CA LEU A 465 -21.53 -16.18 13.27
C LEU A 465 -20.98 -14.98 14.04
N ASN A 466 -19.65 -14.77 14.04
CA ASN A 466 -19.05 -13.59 14.66
C ASN A 466 -19.48 -12.29 13.95
N VAL A 467 -19.55 -12.30 12.62
CA VAL A 467 -20.03 -11.18 11.82
C VAL A 467 -21.51 -10.86 12.13
N PHE A 468 -22.35 -11.88 12.31
CA PHE A 468 -23.75 -11.73 12.72
C PHE A 468 -23.85 -11.12 14.12
N LEU A 469 -23.09 -11.66 15.09
CA LEU A 469 -23.05 -11.17 16.47
C LEU A 469 -22.63 -9.71 16.55
N ASN A 470 -21.63 -9.30 15.76
CA ASN A 470 -21.20 -7.91 15.66
C ASN A 470 -22.34 -6.99 15.21
N GLY A 471 -23.09 -7.39 14.18
CA GLY A 471 -24.25 -6.63 13.71
C GLY A 471 -25.39 -6.60 14.74
N PHE A 472 -25.72 -7.76 15.31
CA PHE A 472 -26.82 -7.93 16.26
C PHE A 472 -26.61 -7.13 17.55
N ASP A 473 -25.45 -7.26 18.20
CA ASP A 473 -25.17 -6.53 19.45
C ASP A 473 -24.98 -5.03 19.22
N GLY A 474 -24.41 -4.65 18.07
CA GLY A 474 -24.22 -3.25 17.69
C GLY A 474 -25.51 -2.45 17.60
N THR A 475 -26.66 -3.10 17.39
CA THR A 475 -27.97 -2.44 17.26
C THR A 475 -29.02 -2.86 18.27
N ILE A 476 -28.82 -3.95 19.02
CA ILE A 476 -29.84 -4.42 19.98
C ILE A 476 -30.13 -3.39 21.06
N THR A 477 -29.09 -2.71 21.57
CA THR A 477 -29.24 -1.70 22.61
C THR A 477 -30.03 -0.50 22.12
N ALA A 478 -30.05 -0.20 20.82
CA ALA A 478 -30.88 0.89 20.28
C ALA A 478 -32.38 0.67 20.55
N SER A 479 -32.82 -0.59 20.62
CA SER A 479 -34.22 -0.94 20.88
C SER A 479 -34.53 -1.24 22.35
N THR A 480 -33.52 -1.63 23.15
CA THR A 480 -33.70 -2.05 24.55
C THR A 480 -33.24 -1.01 25.58
N TYR A 481 -32.53 0.03 25.14
CA TYR A 481 -31.96 1.08 25.98
C TYR A 481 -32.97 1.65 26.98
N ALA A 482 -34.16 2.02 26.51
CA ALA A 482 -35.18 2.64 27.36
C ALA A 482 -35.67 1.71 28.48
N VAL A 483 -35.92 0.44 28.14
CA VAL A 483 -36.39 -0.60 29.09
C VAL A 483 -35.30 -0.93 30.12
N ILE A 484 -34.04 -1.00 29.71
CA ILE A 484 -32.92 -1.26 30.62
C ILE A 484 -32.71 -0.09 31.57
N SER A 485 -32.79 1.14 31.05
CA SER A 485 -32.66 2.37 31.84
C SER A 485 -33.69 2.43 32.98
N SER A 486 -34.94 2.06 32.69
CA SER A 486 -36.02 2.15 33.68
C SER A 486 -35.94 1.09 34.79
N GLU A 487 -35.50 -0.13 34.49
CA GLU A 487 -35.40 -1.19 35.53
C GLU A 487 -34.44 -0.82 36.67
N PHE A 488 -33.36 -0.11 36.36
CA PHE A 488 -32.34 0.23 37.36
C PHE A 488 -32.55 1.57 38.07
N ASP A 489 -33.61 2.32 37.73
CA ASP A 489 -33.88 3.67 38.25
C ASP A 489 -32.66 4.62 38.14
N ALA A 490 -31.78 4.34 37.17
CA ALA A 490 -30.46 4.94 37.05
C ALA A 490 -30.28 5.53 35.64
N ALA A 491 -31.25 6.40 35.35
CA ALA A 491 -31.50 7.02 34.07
C ALA A 491 -30.29 7.80 33.52
N ASN A 492 -29.50 8.42 34.41
CA ASN A 492 -28.27 9.15 34.09
C ASN A 492 -27.19 8.21 33.53
N THR A 493 -26.91 7.13 34.26
CA THR A 493 -25.90 6.14 33.86
C THR A 493 -26.32 5.22 32.70
N ALA A 494 -27.58 5.25 32.28
CA ALA A 494 -28.07 4.41 31.21
C ALA A 494 -27.45 4.77 29.85
N SER A 495 -27.14 6.05 29.63
CA SER A 495 -26.42 6.57 28.44
C SER A 495 -25.13 5.78 28.16
N TRP A 496 -24.46 5.32 29.23
CA TRP A 496 -23.23 4.54 29.17
C TRP A 496 -23.41 3.10 28.66
N LEU A 497 -24.63 2.56 28.60
CA LEU A 497 -24.88 1.20 28.14
C LEU A 497 -24.40 0.98 26.70
N THR A 498 -24.75 1.92 25.82
CA THR A 498 -24.33 1.91 24.42
C THR A 498 -22.92 2.47 24.28
N THR A 499 -22.62 3.56 24.99
CA THR A 499 -21.31 4.23 24.92
C THR A 499 -20.18 3.30 25.33
N SER A 500 -20.29 2.54 26.43
CA SER A 500 -19.22 1.67 26.92
C SER A 500 -18.81 0.60 25.91
N TYR A 501 -19.78 0.01 25.22
CA TYR A 501 -19.53 -0.95 24.13
C TYR A 501 -18.88 -0.27 22.92
N LEU A 502 -19.46 0.84 22.45
CA LEU A 502 -18.94 1.52 21.25
C LEU A 502 -17.53 2.08 21.46
N VAL A 503 -17.25 2.63 22.65
CA VAL A 503 -15.92 3.15 23.03
C VAL A 503 -14.88 2.04 23.00
N THR A 504 -15.15 0.94 23.71
CA THR A 504 -14.20 -0.17 23.80
C THR A 504 -14.06 -0.92 22.48
N ALA A 505 -15.14 -1.13 21.74
CA ALA A 505 -15.07 -1.70 20.40
C ALA A 505 -14.22 -0.83 19.48
N ALA A 506 -14.50 0.47 19.38
CA ALA A 506 -13.76 1.39 18.52
C ALA A 506 -12.26 1.47 18.89
N ALA A 507 -11.95 1.50 20.18
CA ALA A 507 -10.58 1.62 20.66
C ALA A 507 -9.76 0.35 20.41
N PHE A 508 -10.31 -0.84 20.65
CA PHE A 508 -9.58 -2.11 20.55
C PHE A 508 -9.63 -2.75 19.16
N GLN A 509 -10.58 -2.37 18.29
CA GLN A 509 -10.69 -2.86 16.92
C GLN A 509 -9.37 -2.80 16.11
N PRO A 510 -8.60 -1.68 16.07
CA PRO A 510 -7.35 -1.63 15.30
C PRO A 510 -6.27 -2.57 15.85
N LEU A 511 -6.30 -2.88 17.16
CA LEU A 511 -5.32 -3.77 17.79
C LEU A 511 -5.44 -5.19 17.28
N TYR A 512 -6.65 -5.69 17.04
CA TYR A 512 -6.85 -7.05 16.54
C TYR A 512 -6.14 -7.31 15.21
N GLY A 513 -6.05 -6.30 14.33
CA GLY A 513 -5.29 -6.42 13.08
C GLY A 513 -3.82 -6.77 13.35
N ARG A 514 -3.11 -5.88 14.07
CA ARG A 514 -1.67 -6.02 14.35
C ARG A 514 -1.35 -7.16 15.30
N VAL A 515 -2.13 -7.33 16.37
CA VAL A 515 -1.95 -8.42 17.34
C VAL A 515 -2.12 -9.78 16.67
N SER A 516 -3.01 -9.88 15.67
CA SER A 516 -3.20 -11.13 14.93
C SER A 516 -2.07 -11.49 13.97
N ASP A 517 -1.25 -10.51 13.55
CA ASP A 517 -0.02 -10.78 12.79
C ASP A 517 1.03 -11.46 13.69
N ILE A 518 0.95 -11.28 15.01
CA ILE A 518 1.93 -11.78 16.00
C ILE A 518 1.48 -13.12 16.60
N PHE A 519 0.34 -13.09 17.30
CA PHE A 519 -0.18 -14.26 18.02
C PHE A 519 -0.92 -15.24 17.10
N GLY A 520 -1.01 -14.90 15.81
CA GLY A 520 -1.72 -15.65 14.80
C GLY A 520 -3.23 -15.42 14.81
N ARG A 521 -3.87 -15.70 13.67
CA ARG A 521 -5.31 -15.46 13.48
C ARG A 521 -6.18 -16.24 14.45
N ARG A 522 -5.78 -17.47 14.77
CA ARG A 522 -6.57 -18.38 15.62
C ARG A 522 -6.73 -17.82 17.04
N VAL A 523 -5.65 -17.33 17.66
CA VAL A 523 -5.69 -16.80 19.03
C VAL A 523 -6.59 -15.57 19.08
N CYS A 524 -6.41 -14.63 18.17
CA CYS A 524 -7.23 -13.42 18.12
C CYS A 524 -8.72 -13.70 17.85
N PHE A 525 -9.04 -14.69 17.00
CA PHE A 525 -10.42 -15.12 16.78
C PHE A 525 -11.07 -15.66 18.06
N PHE A 526 -10.37 -16.50 18.83
CA PHE A 526 -10.93 -17.03 20.08
C PHE A 526 -10.98 -15.99 21.19
N THR A 527 -9.96 -15.15 21.33
CA THR A 527 -9.96 -14.07 22.33
C THR A 527 -11.14 -13.13 22.12
N SER A 528 -11.41 -12.70 20.87
CA SER A 528 -12.57 -11.85 20.59
C SER A 528 -13.90 -12.56 20.88
N THR A 529 -14.03 -13.82 20.47
CA THR A 529 -15.26 -14.61 20.67
C THR A 529 -15.54 -14.87 22.16
N VAL A 530 -14.52 -15.26 22.94
CA VAL A 530 -14.65 -15.58 24.37
C VAL A 530 -14.93 -14.34 25.20
N THR A 531 -14.20 -13.25 24.96
CA THR A 531 -14.41 -11.99 25.71
C THR A 531 -15.79 -11.40 25.40
N PHE A 532 -16.24 -11.47 24.15
CA PHE A 532 -17.60 -11.10 23.77
C PHE A 532 -18.65 -11.95 24.50
N ALA A 533 -18.51 -13.28 24.47
CA ALA A 533 -19.44 -14.20 25.14
C ALA A 533 -19.50 -13.97 26.65
N ALA A 534 -18.34 -13.79 27.29
CA ALA A 534 -18.23 -13.51 28.73
C ALA A 534 -18.89 -12.17 29.08
N GLY A 535 -18.68 -11.13 28.27
CA GLY A 535 -19.34 -9.84 28.42
C GLY A 535 -20.87 -9.96 28.28
N CYS A 536 -21.37 -10.67 27.27
CA CYS A 536 -22.81 -10.90 27.08
C CYS A 536 -23.43 -11.68 28.25
N LEU A 537 -22.74 -12.71 28.75
CA LEU A 537 -23.17 -13.46 29.94
C LEU A 537 -23.22 -12.53 31.17
N GLY A 538 -22.19 -11.72 31.38
CA GLY A 538 -22.14 -10.73 32.45
C GLY A 538 -23.27 -9.70 32.36
N CYS A 539 -23.59 -9.21 31.16
CA CYS A 539 -24.71 -8.30 30.93
C CYS A 539 -26.05 -8.95 31.30
N GLY A 540 -26.25 -10.22 30.94
CA GLY A 540 -27.46 -10.98 31.31
C GLY A 540 -27.61 -11.23 32.82
N LEU A 541 -26.50 -11.33 33.55
CA LEU A 541 -26.47 -11.55 34.99
C LEU A 541 -26.40 -10.26 35.82
N ALA A 542 -26.41 -9.10 35.17
CA ALA A 542 -26.18 -7.82 35.83
C ALA A 542 -27.29 -7.46 36.84
N ARG A 543 -26.84 -7.04 38.03
CA ARG A 543 -27.70 -6.61 39.15
C ARG A 543 -27.68 -5.10 39.40
N ASN A 544 -26.76 -4.37 38.76
CA ASN A 544 -26.69 -2.92 38.82
C ASN A 544 -26.10 -2.37 37.50
N VAL A 545 -26.35 -1.09 37.20
CA VAL A 545 -25.94 -0.47 35.93
C VAL A 545 -24.42 -0.36 35.79
N VAL A 546 -23.68 -0.16 36.87
CA VAL A 546 -22.22 -0.05 36.81
C VAL A 546 -21.62 -1.37 36.34
N PHE A 547 -22.03 -2.48 36.96
CA PHE A 547 -21.61 -3.82 36.54
C PHE A 547 -22.05 -4.12 35.10
N LEU A 548 -23.27 -3.71 34.72
CA LEU A 548 -23.73 -3.83 33.33
C LEU A 548 -22.83 -3.07 32.36
N ASN A 549 -22.46 -1.82 32.66
CA ASN A 549 -21.58 -1.00 31.82
C ASN A 549 -20.16 -1.57 31.73
N VAL A 550 -19.61 -2.10 32.83
CA VAL A 550 -18.31 -2.78 32.83
C VAL A 550 -18.36 -4.04 31.97
N MET A 551 -19.44 -4.83 32.05
CA MET A 551 -19.62 -6.01 31.21
C MET A 551 -19.87 -5.62 29.75
N ARG A 552 -20.53 -4.49 29.46
CA ARG A 552 -20.64 -3.93 28.10
C ARG A 552 -19.29 -3.48 27.54
N ALA A 553 -18.43 -2.90 28.37
CA ALA A 553 -17.06 -2.58 28.00
C ALA A 553 -16.26 -3.85 27.64
N LEU A 554 -16.45 -4.95 28.41
CA LEU A 554 -15.87 -6.24 28.07
C LEU A 554 -16.44 -6.83 26.76
N THR A 555 -17.76 -6.70 26.55
CA THR A 555 -18.39 -7.09 25.28
C THR A 555 -17.82 -6.29 24.10
N GLY A 556 -17.58 -4.99 24.27
CA GLY A 556 -17.01 -4.15 23.21
C GLY A 556 -15.56 -4.49 22.88
N PHE A 557 -14.74 -4.83 23.89
CA PHE A 557 -13.40 -5.38 23.68
C PHE A 557 -13.44 -6.62 22.77
N GLY A 558 -14.38 -7.54 22.98
CA GLY A 558 -14.57 -8.68 22.07
C GLY A 558 -15.15 -8.29 20.72
N GLY A 559 -16.14 -7.39 20.72
CA GLY A 559 -16.86 -6.89 19.55
C GLY A 559 -15.95 -6.29 18.47
N GLY A 560 -14.94 -5.51 18.88
CA GLY A 560 -13.94 -4.94 17.96
C GLY A 560 -13.16 -6.00 17.17
N GLY A 561 -13.02 -7.22 17.71
CA GLY A 561 -12.33 -8.32 17.04
C GLY A 561 -13.23 -9.20 16.17
N LEU A 562 -14.55 -9.22 16.39
CA LEU A 562 -15.47 -10.14 15.71
C LEU A 562 -15.48 -9.94 14.19
N MET A 563 -15.70 -8.69 13.74
CA MET A 563 -15.70 -8.37 12.31
C MET A 563 -14.28 -8.33 11.74
N THR A 564 -13.34 -7.72 12.46
CA THR A 564 -11.95 -7.57 12.03
C THR A 564 -11.29 -8.91 11.74
N MET A 565 -11.39 -9.88 12.65
CA MET A 565 -10.82 -11.21 12.46
C MET A 565 -11.53 -11.99 11.36
N ALA A 566 -12.84 -11.83 11.20
CA ALA A 566 -13.56 -12.47 10.10
C ALA A 566 -13.08 -11.97 8.74
N THR A 567 -12.85 -10.66 8.58
CA THR A 567 -12.32 -10.09 7.33
C THR A 567 -10.89 -10.56 7.08
N ILE A 568 -10.03 -10.54 8.10
CA ILE A 568 -8.63 -10.96 7.98
C ILE A 568 -8.53 -12.47 7.62
N VAL A 569 -9.24 -13.34 8.33
CA VAL A 569 -9.27 -14.78 8.01
C VAL A 569 -9.80 -15.04 6.60
N ASN A 570 -10.76 -14.23 6.13
CA ASN A 570 -11.25 -14.33 4.75
C ASN A 570 -10.23 -13.86 3.72
N SER A 571 -9.53 -12.74 3.95
CA SER A 571 -8.47 -12.29 3.03
C SER A 571 -7.36 -13.32 2.92
N ASP A 572 -7.03 -13.96 4.03
CA ASP A 572 -5.97 -14.96 4.14
C ASP A 572 -6.29 -16.26 3.37
N MET A 573 -7.58 -16.64 3.28
CA MET A 573 -8.00 -17.92 2.69
C MET A 573 -8.50 -17.83 1.25
N ILE A 574 -8.84 -16.63 0.78
CA ILE A 574 -9.61 -16.43 -0.45
C ILE A 574 -8.81 -15.56 -1.43
N PRO A 575 -8.62 -16.00 -2.69
CA PRO A 575 -7.93 -15.21 -3.71
C PRO A 575 -8.61 -13.87 -4.00
N PHE A 576 -7.82 -12.86 -4.36
CA PHE A 576 -8.24 -11.45 -4.44
C PHE A 576 -9.51 -11.23 -5.29
N ARG A 577 -9.59 -11.82 -6.49
CA ARG A 577 -10.76 -11.68 -7.38
C ARG A 577 -12.06 -12.19 -6.77
N ARG A 578 -12.00 -13.18 -5.85
CA ARG A 578 -13.18 -13.74 -5.18
C ARG A 578 -13.51 -13.05 -3.86
N ARG A 579 -12.56 -12.32 -3.23
CA ARG A 579 -12.76 -11.62 -1.95
C ARG A 579 -13.98 -10.68 -1.98
N GLY A 580 -14.24 -10.03 -3.11
CA GLY A 580 -15.40 -9.16 -3.31
C GLY A 580 -16.75 -9.82 -2.97
N MET A 581 -16.94 -11.08 -3.38
CA MET A 581 -18.18 -11.82 -3.13
C MET A 581 -18.34 -12.18 -1.66
N TYR A 582 -17.27 -12.68 -1.02
CA TYR A 582 -17.29 -13.06 0.39
C TYR A 582 -17.42 -11.84 1.32
N GLN A 583 -16.83 -10.70 0.94
CA GLN A 583 -17.05 -9.44 1.63
C GLN A 583 -18.50 -8.96 1.50
N ALA A 584 -19.12 -9.15 0.33
CA ALA A 584 -20.54 -8.88 0.16
C ALA A 584 -21.41 -9.79 1.03
N MET A 585 -21.07 -11.09 1.16
CA MET A 585 -21.72 -12.01 2.09
C MET A 585 -21.56 -11.54 3.54
N GLN A 586 -20.35 -11.16 3.97
CA GLN A 586 -20.11 -10.60 5.31
C GLN A 586 -20.97 -9.36 5.57
N ASN A 587 -20.96 -8.39 4.66
CA ASN A 587 -21.77 -7.17 4.79
C ASN A 587 -23.28 -7.48 4.84
N GLY A 588 -23.73 -8.48 4.07
CA GLY A 588 -25.10 -9.00 4.14
C GLY A 588 -25.43 -9.58 5.52
N VAL A 589 -24.52 -10.36 6.09
CA VAL A 589 -24.68 -10.96 7.43
C VAL A 589 -24.62 -9.91 8.55
N VAL A 590 -23.73 -8.92 8.48
CA VAL A 590 -23.73 -7.77 9.42
C VAL A 590 -25.06 -7.04 9.32
N GLY A 591 -25.52 -6.74 8.10
CA GLY A 591 -26.80 -6.07 7.87
C GLY A 591 -27.97 -6.87 8.43
N PHE A 592 -27.98 -8.19 8.21
CA PHE A 592 -28.99 -9.08 8.78
C PHE A 592 -28.95 -9.12 10.31
N GLY A 593 -27.77 -9.21 10.91
CA GLY A 593 -27.58 -9.10 12.36
C GLY A 593 -28.11 -7.78 12.89
N ALA A 594 -27.75 -6.66 12.25
CA ALA A 594 -28.19 -5.32 12.62
C ALA A 594 -29.72 -5.17 12.58
N ILE A 595 -30.39 -5.74 11.58
CA ILE A 595 -31.86 -5.80 11.50
C ILE A 595 -32.41 -6.62 12.66
N ALA A 596 -31.87 -7.82 12.88
CA ALA A 596 -32.34 -8.70 13.93
C ALA A 596 -32.20 -8.05 15.31
N GLY A 597 -31.08 -7.36 15.59
CA GLY A 597 -30.86 -6.62 16.82
C GLY A 597 -31.86 -5.47 17.01
N ALA A 598 -31.96 -4.57 16.03
CA ALA A 598 -32.82 -3.38 16.12
C ALA A 598 -34.32 -3.73 16.18
N SER A 599 -34.74 -4.80 15.51
CA SER A 599 -36.16 -5.17 15.40
C SER A 599 -36.63 -6.14 16.45
N PHE A 600 -35.85 -7.20 16.72
CA PHE A 600 -36.26 -8.21 17.71
C PHE A 600 -35.88 -7.83 19.13
N GLY A 601 -34.90 -6.95 19.35
CA GLY A 601 -34.49 -6.53 20.70
C GLY A 601 -35.65 -6.00 21.53
N GLY A 602 -36.49 -5.11 20.97
CA GLY A 602 -37.69 -4.62 21.64
C GLY A 602 -38.72 -5.71 21.95
N THR A 603 -38.89 -6.69 21.05
CA THR A 603 -39.81 -7.82 21.27
C THR A 603 -39.31 -8.75 22.37
N ILE A 604 -38.01 -9.03 22.40
CA ILE A 604 -37.37 -9.87 23.42
C ILE A 604 -37.48 -9.17 24.78
N ALA A 605 -37.18 -7.87 24.83
CA ALA A 605 -37.29 -7.06 26.03
C ALA A 605 -38.71 -7.04 26.60
N ASP A 606 -39.73 -6.80 25.75
CA ASP A 606 -41.13 -6.70 26.19
C ASP A 606 -41.74 -8.05 26.62
N ARG A 607 -41.34 -9.19 26.00
CA ARG A 607 -42.00 -10.50 26.24
C ARG A 607 -41.28 -11.42 27.22
N ILE A 608 -39.96 -11.55 27.09
CA ILE A 608 -39.16 -12.53 27.86
C ILE A 608 -38.27 -11.79 28.88
N GLY A 609 -37.95 -10.53 28.60
CA GLY A 609 -37.11 -9.67 29.42
C GLY A 609 -35.82 -9.30 28.71
N TRP A 610 -35.32 -8.08 28.97
CA TRP A 610 -34.15 -7.53 28.29
C TRP A 610 -32.88 -8.35 28.52
N ARG A 611 -32.75 -9.08 29.64
CA ARG A 611 -31.58 -9.93 29.92
C ARG A 611 -31.34 -10.97 28.82
N TRP A 612 -32.42 -11.48 28.22
CA TRP A 612 -32.35 -12.44 27.11
C TRP A 612 -31.79 -11.83 25.82
N CYS A 613 -31.81 -10.51 25.67
CA CYS A 613 -31.15 -9.83 24.55
C CYS A 613 -29.64 -10.09 24.53
N PHE A 614 -29.03 -10.28 25.70
CA PHE A 614 -27.62 -10.62 25.83
C PHE A 614 -27.39 -12.13 25.95
N LEU A 615 -28.23 -12.85 26.72
CA LEU A 615 -28.07 -14.28 26.92
C LEU A 615 -28.26 -15.11 25.64
N LEU A 616 -29.13 -14.69 24.70
CA LEU A 616 -29.31 -15.38 23.41
C LEU A 616 -28.05 -15.37 22.53
N GLN A 617 -27.16 -14.42 22.75
CA GLN A 617 -25.91 -14.30 21.99
C GLN A 617 -24.87 -15.32 22.46
N VAL A 618 -24.89 -15.70 23.75
CA VAL A 618 -23.91 -16.62 24.35
C VAL A 618 -23.92 -18.00 23.67
N PRO A 619 -25.07 -18.68 23.44
CA PRO A 619 -25.10 -19.92 22.68
C PRO A 619 -24.52 -19.80 21.26
N MET A 620 -24.74 -18.66 20.59
CA MET A 620 -24.20 -18.42 19.25
C MET A 620 -22.69 -18.23 19.28
N SER A 621 -22.16 -17.51 20.28
CA SER A 621 -20.71 -17.37 20.49
C SER A 621 -20.07 -18.70 20.85
N VAL A 622 -20.72 -19.54 21.68
CA VAL A 622 -20.26 -20.90 21.98
C VAL A 622 -20.25 -21.76 20.72
N MET A 623 -21.26 -21.65 19.86
CA MET A 623 -21.27 -22.34 18.57
C MET A 623 -20.14 -21.87 17.66
N ALA A 624 -19.89 -20.56 17.54
CA ALA A 624 -18.77 -20.00 16.79
C ALA A 624 -17.42 -20.49 17.35
N PHE A 625 -17.30 -20.57 18.67
CA PHE A 625 -16.13 -21.11 19.37
C PHE A 625 -15.94 -22.60 19.05
N VAL A 626 -16.96 -23.44 19.19
CA VAL A 626 -16.85 -24.89 18.97
C VAL A 626 -16.56 -25.21 17.50
N VAL A 627 -17.30 -24.61 16.57
CA VAL A 627 -17.07 -24.80 15.12
C VAL A 627 -15.70 -24.28 14.73
N GLY A 628 -15.33 -23.09 15.22
CA GLY A 628 -13.99 -22.54 15.03
C GLY A 628 -12.92 -23.47 15.57
N TRP A 629 -13.09 -24.02 16.78
CA TRP A 629 -12.08 -24.86 17.43
C TRP A 629 -11.80 -26.15 16.66
N LEU A 630 -12.84 -26.74 16.06
CA LEU A 630 -12.74 -27.95 15.28
C LEU A 630 -12.08 -27.74 13.90
N VAL A 631 -12.16 -26.54 13.33
CA VAL A 631 -11.85 -26.32 11.91
C VAL A 631 -10.72 -25.31 11.66
N LEU A 632 -10.53 -24.31 12.53
CA LEU A 632 -9.38 -23.39 12.47
C LEU A 632 -8.14 -24.12 13.00
N LYS A 633 -7.20 -24.44 12.10
CA LYS A 633 -5.91 -25.01 12.48
C LYS A 633 -4.94 -23.91 12.93
N ASN A 634 -4.02 -24.26 13.82
CA ASN A 634 -2.89 -23.38 14.15
C ASN A 634 -2.05 -23.17 12.88
N GLN A 635 -1.62 -21.94 12.65
CA GLN A 635 -0.64 -21.71 11.60
C GLN A 635 0.73 -22.20 12.04
N PRO A 636 1.54 -22.78 11.14
CA PRO A 636 2.82 -23.40 11.49
C PRO A 636 3.89 -22.43 12.03
N ARG A 637 3.65 -21.12 12.02
CA ARG A 637 4.60 -20.07 12.43
C ARG A 637 4.02 -19.04 13.41
N GLY A 638 3.04 -19.40 14.23
CA GLY A 638 2.60 -18.52 15.32
C GLY A 638 3.68 -18.42 16.40
N PHE A 639 4.03 -17.21 16.80
CA PHE A 639 5.04 -16.88 17.83
C PHE A 639 4.96 -17.81 19.05
N SER A 640 6.08 -18.42 19.46
CA SER A 640 6.13 -19.23 20.69
C SER A 640 6.33 -18.29 21.88
N LEU A 641 5.66 -18.54 23.01
CA LEU A 641 5.79 -17.72 24.23
C LEU A 641 7.22 -17.71 24.81
N ASP A 642 8.11 -18.56 24.26
CA ASP A 642 9.50 -18.72 24.65
C ASP A 642 10.45 -17.64 24.08
N ASP A 643 10.05 -16.90 23.04
CA ASP A 643 10.89 -15.87 22.37
C ASP A 643 11.00 -14.53 23.15
N GLY A 644 10.34 -14.42 24.31
CA GLY A 644 10.44 -13.29 25.24
C GLY A 644 9.64 -12.04 24.84
N LEU A 645 9.07 -11.34 25.83
CA LEU A 645 8.22 -10.14 25.63
C LEU A 645 8.97 -8.94 25.02
N GLY A 646 10.31 -8.90 25.12
CA GLY A 646 11.14 -7.80 24.61
C GLY A 646 11.21 -7.73 23.07
N ALA A 647 11.35 -8.88 22.40
CA ALA A 647 11.38 -8.96 20.92
C ALA A 647 10.02 -8.56 20.29
N VAL A 648 8.93 -8.74 21.04
CA VAL A 648 7.58 -8.31 20.64
C VAL A 648 7.45 -6.78 20.71
N TRP A 649 8.09 -6.14 21.68
CA TRP A 649 8.08 -4.68 21.85
C TRP A 649 8.88 -3.93 20.78
N GLU A 650 9.94 -4.52 20.22
CA GLU A 650 10.72 -3.89 19.14
C GLU A 650 10.03 -4.00 17.76
N LYS A 651 9.21 -5.03 17.53
CA LYS A 651 8.53 -5.26 16.24
C LYS A 651 7.22 -4.48 16.10
N VAL A 652 6.63 -3.99 17.19
CA VAL A 652 5.26 -3.44 17.22
C VAL A 652 5.21 -2.09 17.92
N ASP A 653 4.54 -1.12 17.31
CA ASP A 653 4.26 0.16 17.96
C ASP A 653 3.13 0.03 19.00
N PHE A 654 3.43 -0.60 20.15
CA PHE A 654 2.52 -0.64 21.30
C PHE A 654 2.28 0.77 21.87
N SER A 655 3.26 1.67 21.75
CA SER A 655 3.13 3.06 22.17
C SER A 655 2.05 3.81 21.37
N GLY A 656 2.12 3.79 20.04
CA GLY A 656 1.12 4.41 19.16
C GLY A 656 -0.24 3.75 19.30
N SER A 657 -0.27 2.42 19.38
CA SER A 657 -1.48 1.63 19.65
C SER A 657 -2.18 2.04 20.95
N LEU A 658 -1.43 2.17 22.05
CA LEU A 658 -1.95 2.58 23.35
C LEU A 658 -2.38 4.06 23.32
N LEU A 659 -1.58 4.94 22.71
CA LEU A 659 -1.92 6.35 22.56
C LEU A 659 -3.22 6.53 21.78
N LEU A 660 -3.42 5.77 20.70
CA LEU A 660 -4.64 5.79 19.91
C LEU A 660 -5.86 5.35 20.74
N VAL A 661 -5.75 4.21 21.44
CA VAL A 661 -6.79 3.68 22.33
C VAL A 661 -7.19 4.72 23.39
N VAL A 662 -6.20 5.32 24.06
CA VAL A 662 -6.42 6.30 25.13
C VAL A 662 -6.99 7.60 24.56
N ALA A 663 -6.46 8.09 23.43
CA ALA A 663 -6.94 9.31 22.77
C ALA A 663 -8.43 9.19 22.38
N ILE A 664 -8.80 8.06 21.76
CA ILE A 664 -10.19 7.76 21.38
C ILE A 664 -11.06 7.61 22.63
N SER A 665 -10.63 6.84 23.62
CA SER A 665 -11.42 6.60 24.84
C SER A 665 -11.74 7.89 25.58
N ILE A 666 -10.72 8.75 25.78
CA ILE A 666 -10.89 10.05 26.44
C ILE A 666 -11.80 10.98 25.62
N GLN A 667 -11.64 10.99 24.29
CA GLN A 667 -12.50 11.81 23.41
C GLN A 667 -13.96 11.45 23.59
N LEU A 668 -14.26 10.16 23.53
CA LEU A 668 -15.61 9.65 23.56
C LEU A 668 -16.24 9.81 24.94
N VAL A 669 -15.47 9.64 26.02
CA VAL A 669 -15.90 9.97 27.39
C VAL A 669 -16.24 11.46 27.50
N GLY A 670 -15.40 12.35 26.96
CA GLY A 670 -15.66 13.79 26.95
C GLY A 670 -16.95 14.15 26.20
N LEU A 671 -17.15 13.58 25.00
CA LEU A 671 -18.36 13.78 24.19
C LEU A 671 -19.61 13.19 24.84
N SER A 672 -19.49 12.08 25.57
CA SER A 672 -20.62 11.44 26.26
C SER A 672 -21.02 12.15 27.54
N LEU A 673 -20.07 12.80 28.23
CA LEU A 673 -20.34 13.58 29.45
C LEU A 673 -20.86 14.98 29.13
N GLY A 674 -20.33 15.61 28.08
CA GLY A 674 -20.69 16.97 27.67
C GLY A 674 -22.15 17.10 27.25
N GLY A 675 -22.88 18.03 27.87
CA GLY A 675 -24.29 18.31 27.58
C GLY A 675 -25.29 17.28 28.12
N ASN A 676 -24.81 16.11 28.54
CA ASN A 676 -25.63 15.08 29.16
C ASN A 676 -25.54 15.17 30.69
N GLU A 677 -24.42 14.73 31.27
CA GLU A 677 -24.16 14.73 32.73
C GLU A 677 -23.51 16.03 33.21
N LEU A 678 -22.60 16.58 32.41
CA LEU A 678 -21.83 17.76 32.74
C LEU A 678 -22.10 18.86 31.72
N SER A 679 -22.09 20.12 32.18
CA SER A 679 -22.11 21.26 31.27
C SER A 679 -20.91 21.23 30.32
N TRP A 680 -21.11 21.65 29.06
CA TRP A 680 -20.02 21.83 28.08
C TRP A 680 -18.91 22.76 28.57
N ALA A 681 -19.23 23.70 29.47
CA ALA A 681 -18.26 24.60 30.10
C ALA A 681 -17.50 23.98 31.28
N SER A 682 -17.82 22.73 31.65
CA SER A 682 -17.13 22.04 32.75
C SER A 682 -15.64 21.86 32.41
N PRO A 683 -14.72 22.21 33.34
CA PRO A 683 -13.28 22.00 33.15
C PRO A 683 -12.93 20.54 32.82
N TRP A 684 -13.71 19.58 33.34
CA TRP A 684 -13.52 18.16 33.04
C TRP A 684 -13.82 17.82 31.58
N VAL A 685 -14.92 18.32 31.01
CA VAL A 685 -15.30 18.07 29.61
C VAL A 685 -14.28 18.70 28.68
N ILE A 686 -13.93 19.98 28.92
CA ILE A 686 -12.92 20.68 28.12
C ILE A 686 -11.55 19.98 28.26
N GLY A 687 -11.15 19.60 29.47
CA GLY A 687 -9.90 18.91 29.73
C GLY A 687 -9.79 17.56 29.03
N LEU A 688 -10.87 16.77 29.00
CA LEU A 688 -10.93 15.50 28.25
C LEU A 688 -10.81 15.75 26.74
N LEU A 689 -11.55 16.70 26.18
CA LEU A 689 -11.50 16.99 24.74
C LEU A 689 -10.15 17.55 24.30
N VAL A 690 -9.59 18.51 25.03
CA VAL A 690 -8.25 19.06 24.75
C VAL A 690 -7.18 18.00 24.95
N GLY A 691 -7.26 17.21 26.03
CA GLY A 691 -6.34 16.11 26.30
C GLY A 691 -6.35 15.06 25.18
N SER A 692 -7.53 14.72 24.66
CA SER A 692 -7.65 13.82 23.50
C SER A 692 -6.97 14.39 22.26
N VAL A 693 -7.17 15.67 21.93
CA VAL A 693 -6.50 16.32 20.78
C VAL A 693 -4.98 16.29 20.93
N LEU A 694 -4.46 16.55 22.14
CA LEU A 694 -3.03 16.48 22.42
C LEU A 694 -2.49 15.05 22.28
N LEU A 695 -3.24 14.04 22.75
CA LEU A 695 -2.86 12.64 22.59
C LEU A 695 -2.91 12.17 21.13
N PHE A 696 -3.86 12.65 20.32
CA PHE A 696 -3.87 12.40 18.88
C PHE A 696 -2.68 13.05 18.19
N ALA A 697 -2.31 14.29 18.55
CA ALA A 697 -1.11 14.93 18.01
C ALA A 697 0.16 14.17 18.40
N LEU A 698 0.24 13.67 19.63
CA LEU A 698 1.34 12.82 20.09
C LEU A 698 1.36 11.48 19.35
N PHE A 699 0.21 10.83 19.16
CA PHE A 699 0.06 9.61 18.36
C PHE A 699 0.58 9.82 16.94
N LEU A 700 0.16 10.89 16.25
CA LEU A 700 0.63 11.20 14.90
C LEU A 700 2.14 11.47 14.85
N ARG A 701 2.70 12.09 15.90
CA ARG A 701 4.15 12.28 16.02
C ARG A 701 4.86 10.95 16.19
N VAL A 702 4.41 10.10 17.11
CA VAL A 702 4.97 8.76 17.33
C VAL A 702 4.92 7.97 16.04
N GLU A 703 3.78 7.95 15.35
CA GLU A 703 3.62 7.26 14.07
C GLU A 703 4.51 7.81 12.95
N ALA A 704 4.78 9.13 12.95
CA ALA A 704 5.67 9.73 11.98
C ALA A 704 7.15 9.40 12.22
N THR A 705 7.52 9.03 13.46
CA THR A 705 8.92 8.82 13.88
C THR A 705 9.26 7.36 14.19
N THR A 706 8.26 6.47 14.26
CA THR A 706 8.46 5.09 14.69
C THR A 706 9.10 4.25 13.60
N THR A 707 10.10 3.47 13.98
CA THR A 707 10.80 2.48 13.13
C THR A 707 10.10 1.12 13.11
N ALA A 708 9.25 0.83 14.10
CA ALA A 708 8.36 -0.33 14.14
C ALA A 708 7.18 -0.18 13.16
N ILE A 709 6.44 -1.27 12.93
CA ILE A 709 5.35 -1.27 11.95
C ILE A 709 4.21 -0.32 12.41
N PRO A 710 3.95 0.78 11.68
CA PRO A 710 2.97 1.80 12.09
C PRO A 710 1.53 1.25 12.08
N VAL A 711 0.69 1.64 13.04
CA VAL A 711 -0.75 1.30 13.10
C VAL A 711 -1.49 1.92 11.91
N ILE A 712 -1.23 3.19 11.62
CA ILE A 712 -1.75 3.90 10.44
C ILE A 712 -0.58 4.50 9.67
N PRO A 713 -0.16 3.90 8.55
CA PRO A 713 0.90 4.47 7.74
C PRO A 713 0.45 5.82 7.17
N LEU A 714 1.01 6.93 7.65
CA LEU A 714 0.61 8.29 7.25
C LEU A 714 0.76 8.53 5.73
N ARG A 715 1.60 7.73 5.06
CA ARG A 715 1.71 7.68 3.60
C ARG A 715 0.38 7.35 2.91
N MET A 716 -0.47 6.54 3.55
CA MET A 716 -1.79 6.14 3.03
C MET A 716 -2.83 7.26 3.15
N LEU A 717 -2.55 8.31 3.92
CA LEU A 717 -3.39 9.51 4.03
C LEU A 717 -2.87 10.66 3.14
N ARG A 718 -1.97 10.38 2.19
CA ARG A 718 -1.48 11.37 1.22
C ARG A 718 -2.19 11.20 -0.13
N GLY A 719 -2.65 12.31 -0.69
CA GLY A 719 -3.29 12.36 -2.01
C GLY A 719 -4.81 12.57 -1.94
N ARG A 720 -5.37 13.12 -3.03
CA ARG A 720 -6.79 13.53 -3.08
C ARG A 720 -7.76 12.37 -2.91
N LEU A 721 -7.51 11.23 -3.58
CA LEU A 721 -8.42 10.07 -3.55
C LEU A 721 -8.48 9.41 -2.16
N PRO A 722 -7.36 9.00 -1.53
CA PRO A 722 -7.42 8.42 -0.18
C PRO A 722 -8.06 9.33 0.86
N ILE A 723 -7.70 10.63 0.87
CA ILE A 723 -8.27 11.61 1.81
C ILE A 723 -9.79 11.74 1.59
N ALA A 724 -10.23 11.92 0.35
CA ALA A 724 -11.65 12.05 0.03
C ALA A 724 -12.45 10.79 0.39
N THR A 725 -11.90 9.60 0.14
CA THR A 725 -12.52 8.32 0.52
C THR A 725 -12.65 8.18 2.03
N GLN A 726 -11.64 8.58 2.82
CA GLN A 726 -11.73 8.50 4.28
C GLN A 726 -12.65 9.57 4.89
N ILE A 727 -12.72 10.78 4.31
CA ILE A 727 -13.72 11.79 4.70
C ILE A 727 -15.13 11.25 4.45
N ALA A 728 -15.39 10.66 3.27
CA ALA A 728 -16.67 10.02 2.99
C ALA A 728 -16.99 8.90 4.01
N ASN A 729 -15.98 8.13 4.42
CA ASN A 729 -16.12 7.01 5.37
C ASN A 729 -16.52 7.47 6.78
N VAL A 730 -15.83 8.47 7.34
CA VAL A 730 -16.17 8.99 8.67
C VAL A 730 -17.54 9.66 8.67
N CYS A 731 -17.85 10.46 7.64
CA CYS A 731 -19.15 11.11 7.51
C CYS A 731 -20.29 10.09 7.33
N ALA A 732 -20.05 9.00 6.60
CA ALA A 732 -21.02 7.91 6.46
C ALA A 732 -21.29 7.20 7.79
N GLY A 733 -20.26 6.87 8.57
CA GLY A 733 -20.42 6.35 9.93
C GLY A 733 -21.25 7.26 10.82
N MET A 734 -20.90 8.54 10.83
CA MET A 734 -21.51 9.57 11.66
C MET A 734 -22.98 9.82 11.30
N ALA A 735 -23.28 9.95 10.00
CA ALA A 735 -24.64 10.13 9.52
C ALA A 735 -25.52 8.88 9.75
N ALA A 736 -24.99 7.67 9.53
CA ALA A 736 -25.77 6.45 9.63
C ALA A 736 -26.14 6.09 11.07
N TYR A 737 -25.17 6.15 12.00
CA TYR A 737 -25.41 5.77 13.39
C TYR A 737 -26.07 6.88 14.20
N GLY A 738 -25.75 8.16 13.92
CA GLY A 738 -26.47 9.27 14.51
C GLY A 738 -27.97 9.22 14.18
N TYR A 739 -28.29 8.84 12.94
CA TYR A 739 -29.65 8.58 12.47
C TYR A 739 -30.29 7.34 13.10
N LEU A 740 -29.60 6.20 13.10
CA LEU A 740 -30.14 4.91 13.57
C LEU A 740 -30.56 4.94 15.03
N PHE A 741 -29.81 5.63 15.90
CA PHE A 741 -30.12 5.72 17.34
C PHE A 741 -31.23 6.73 17.66
N MET A 742 -31.48 7.71 16.79
CA MET A 742 -32.54 8.72 16.99
C MET A 742 -33.93 8.22 16.56
N LEU A 743 -34.01 7.26 15.64
CA LEU A 743 -35.29 6.71 15.16
C LEU A 743 -36.09 5.94 16.24
N PRO A 744 -35.52 4.98 17.00
CA PRO A 744 -36.23 4.36 18.11
C PRO A 744 -36.70 5.37 19.14
N LEU A 745 -35.86 6.37 19.44
CA LEU A 745 -36.20 7.44 20.39
C LEU A 745 -37.41 8.25 19.89
N PHE A 746 -37.44 8.59 18.60
CA PHE A 746 -38.60 9.25 17.97
C PHE A 746 -39.88 8.42 18.14
N PHE A 747 -39.85 7.12 17.81
CA PHE A 747 -41.04 6.28 17.92
C PHE A 747 -41.50 6.10 19.37
N GLN A 748 -40.57 5.92 20.32
CA GLN A 748 -40.92 5.64 21.72
C GLN A 748 -41.31 6.89 22.51
N VAL A 749 -40.65 8.04 22.26
CA VAL A 749 -40.93 9.30 22.97
C VAL A 749 -42.00 10.11 22.25
N VAL A 750 -41.85 10.37 20.95
CA VAL A 750 -42.76 11.27 20.23
C VAL A 750 -44.07 10.55 19.90
N LEU A 751 -44.03 9.32 19.40
CA LEU A 751 -45.25 8.56 19.06
C LEU A 751 -45.81 7.73 20.22
N LEU A 752 -45.08 7.61 21.34
CA LEU A 752 -45.44 6.75 22.47
C LEU A 752 -45.63 5.26 22.08
N ASP A 753 -44.94 4.80 21.03
CA ASP A 753 -44.96 3.40 20.66
C ASP A 753 -44.21 2.55 21.69
N SER A 754 -44.60 1.27 21.85
CA SER A 754 -43.80 0.31 22.62
C SER A 754 -42.48 -0.02 21.94
N ALA A 755 -41.51 -0.56 22.67
CA ALA A 755 -40.23 -0.99 22.11
C ALA A 755 -40.42 -2.03 20.99
N THR A 756 -41.35 -2.98 21.16
CA THR A 756 -41.76 -3.92 20.10
C THR A 756 -42.23 -3.21 18.83
N LYS A 757 -43.09 -2.20 18.94
CA LYS A 757 -43.67 -1.52 17.77
C LYS A 757 -42.63 -0.60 17.10
N ALA A 758 -41.78 0.07 17.88
CA ALA A 758 -40.66 0.84 17.37
C ALA A 758 -39.66 -0.04 16.60
N GLY A 759 -39.30 -1.21 17.14
CA GLY A 759 -38.43 -2.18 16.46
C GLY A 759 -39.07 -2.74 15.17
N ALA A 760 -40.37 -3.02 15.18
CA ALA A 760 -41.10 -3.49 14.00
C ALA A 760 -41.11 -2.47 12.86
N ARG A 761 -41.16 -1.17 13.16
CA ARG A 761 -41.06 -0.09 12.15
C ARG A 761 -39.69 -0.04 11.48
N LEU A 762 -38.64 -0.50 12.15
CA LEU A 762 -37.27 -0.54 11.61
C LEU A 762 -36.96 -1.80 10.81
N ALA A 763 -37.73 -2.88 11.00
CA ALA A 763 -37.45 -4.18 10.39
C ALA A 763 -37.38 -4.13 8.86
N ILE A 764 -38.41 -3.57 8.22
CA ILE A 764 -38.48 -3.53 6.75
C ILE A 764 -37.46 -2.55 6.17
N PRO A 765 -37.33 -1.30 6.66
CA PRO A 765 -36.34 -0.37 6.12
C PRO A 765 -34.90 -0.83 6.29
N SER A 766 -34.57 -1.52 7.38
CA SER A 766 -33.22 -2.02 7.61
C SER A 766 -32.83 -3.17 6.65
N LEU A 767 -33.79 -3.88 6.03
CA LEU A 767 -33.51 -4.82 4.92
C LEU A 767 -32.85 -4.14 3.72
N ALA A 768 -32.98 -2.82 3.59
CA ALA A 768 -32.34 -2.09 2.50
C ALA A 768 -30.81 -2.14 2.57
N THR A 769 -30.20 -2.26 3.76
CA THR A 769 -28.74 -2.35 3.92
C THR A 769 -28.14 -3.61 3.29
N PRO A 770 -28.60 -4.84 3.61
CA PRO A 770 -28.09 -6.04 2.92
C PRO A 770 -28.43 -6.04 1.43
N ILE A 771 -29.57 -5.47 1.00
CA ILE A 771 -29.89 -5.29 -0.43
C ILE A 771 -28.85 -4.38 -1.10
N GLY A 772 -28.49 -3.25 -0.47
CA GLY A 772 -27.46 -2.33 -0.96
C GLY A 772 -26.09 -2.98 -1.05
N GLY A 773 -25.72 -3.79 -0.04
CA GLY A 773 -24.48 -4.56 -0.04
C GLY A 773 -24.42 -5.58 -1.18
N LEU A 774 -25.53 -6.26 -1.48
CA LEU A 774 -25.64 -7.18 -2.61
C LEU A 774 -25.51 -6.44 -3.95
N ILE A 775 -26.18 -5.29 -4.11
CA ILE A 775 -26.07 -4.45 -5.31
C ILE A 775 -24.62 -4.03 -5.52
N ALA A 776 -23.95 -3.53 -4.48
CA ALA A 776 -22.54 -3.18 -4.55
C ALA A 776 -21.68 -4.39 -4.93
N GLY A 777 -21.86 -5.55 -4.28
CA GLY A 777 -21.11 -6.77 -4.59
C GLY A 777 -21.24 -7.21 -6.05
N ILE A 778 -22.47 -7.23 -6.58
CA ILE A 778 -22.74 -7.57 -7.99
C ILE A 778 -22.08 -6.54 -8.92
N VAL A 779 -22.24 -5.26 -8.63
CA VAL A 779 -21.73 -4.19 -9.51
C VAL A 779 -20.20 -4.17 -9.53
N MET A 780 -19.56 -4.32 -8.38
CA MET A 780 -18.10 -4.40 -8.25
C MET A 780 -17.55 -5.62 -8.99
N SER A 781 -18.15 -6.80 -8.80
CA SER A 781 -17.68 -8.05 -9.43
C SER A 781 -17.88 -8.09 -10.95
N ARG A 782 -18.97 -7.50 -11.47
CA ARG A 782 -19.28 -7.53 -12.91
C ARG A 782 -18.67 -6.39 -13.71
N TRP A 783 -18.61 -5.19 -13.15
CA TRP A 783 -18.25 -3.98 -13.90
C TRP A 783 -17.07 -3.19 -13.29
N GLY A 784 -16.54 -3.59 -12.13
CA GLY A 784 -15.40 -2.91 -11.49
C GLY A 784 -15.66 -1.46 -11.06
N GLN A 785 -16.92 -1.03 -10.97
CA GLN A 785 -17.29 0.38 -10.76
C GLN A 785 -17.27 0.78 -9.28
N LEU A 786 -16.11 1.20 -8.76
CA LEU A 786 -15.95 1.54 -7.33
C LEU A 786 -16.45 2.95 -6.97
N ILE A 787 -15.94 3.99 -7.64
CA ILE A 787 -16.28 5.40 -7.36
C ILE A 787 -17.76 5.73 -7.65
N PRO A 788 -18.38 5.28 -8.76
CA PRO A 788 -19.79 5.55 -9.00
C PRO A 788 -20.70 4.97 -7.93
N LEU A 789 -20.40 3.76 -7.43
CA LEU A 789 -21.14 3.18 -6.30
C LEU A 789 -20.99 4.02 -5.03
N MET A 790 -19.77 4.50 -4.73
CA MET A 790 -19.53 5.38 -3.59
C MET A 790 -20.37 6.67 -3.70
N ARG A 791 -20.45 7.28 -4.89
CA ARG A 791 -21.26 8.49 -5.13
C ARG A 791 -22.75 8.21 -4.95
N TRP A 792 -23.27 7.16 -5.61
CA TRP A 792 -24.69 6.81 -5.51
C TRP A 792 -25.10 6.40 -4.09
N GLY A 793 -24.24 5.66 -3.38
CA GLY A 793 -24.45 5.29 -1.99
C GLY A 793 -24.57 6.52 -1.08
N ALA A 794 -23.66 7.49 -1.23
CA ALA A 794 -23.69 8.74 -0.45
C ALA A 794 -24.92 9.60 -0.78
N ILE A 795 -25.33 9.68 -2.06
CA ILE A 795 -26.53 10.43 -2.48
C ILE A 795 -27.79 9.80 -1.89
N LEU A 796 -27.96 8.47 -2.02
CA LEU A 796 -29.11 7.76 -1.47
C LEU A 796 -29.20 7.90 0.05
N MET A 797 -28.05 7.81 0.74
CA MET A 797 -27.98 8.03 2.19
C MET A 797 -28.43 9.44 2.58
N THR A 798 -27.96 10.46 1.86
CA THR A 798 -28.34 11.87 2.09
C THR A 798 -29.82 12.10 1.84
N ILE A 799 -30.37 11.56 0.75
CA ILE A 799 -31.80 11.66 0.44
C ILE A 799 -32.64 11.01 1.54
N GLY A 800 -32.28 9.81 2.00
CA GLY A 800 -33.00 9.13 3.08
C GLY A 800 -32.97 9.90 4.39
N ASN A 801 -31.81 10.44 4.78
CA ASN A 801 -31.70 11.29 5.98
C ASN A 801 -32.53 12.57 5.85
N ALA A 802 -32.54 13.20 4.67
CA ALA A 802 -33.34 14.39 4.40
C ALA A 802 -34.85 14.11 4.48
N LEU A 803 -35.28 12.97 3.93
CA LEU A 803 -36.68 12.54 4.01
C LEU A 803 -37.12 12.33 5.46
N VAL A 804 -36.31 11.68 6.30
CA VAL A 804 -36.65 11.52 7.73
C VAL A 804 -36.66 12.85 8.49
N THR A 805 -35.81 13.80 8.12
CA THR A 805 -35.84 15.15 8.70
C THR A 805 -37.20 15.84 8.44
N SER A 806 -37.92 15.42 7.39
CA SER A 806 -39.26 15.93 7.07
C SER A 806 -40.40 15.26 7.85
N PHE A 807 -40.12 14.31 8.77
CA PHE A 807 -41.14 13.74 9.64
C PHE A 807 -41.84 14.83 10.46
N GLY A 808 -43.17 14.84 10.38
CA GLY A 808 -44.02 15.59 11.28
C GLY A 808 -44.08 14.94 12.67
N PHE A 809 -44.72 15.63 13.61
CA PHE A 809 -44.94 15.11 14.97
C PHE A 809 -45.67 13.76 14.97
N ALA A 810 -46.62 13.59 14.07
CA ALA A 810 -47.25 12.31 13.74
C ALA A 810 -47.51 12.28 12.23
N ASP A 811 -47.28 11.12 11.61
CA ASP A 811 -47.34 10.94 10.17
C ASP A 811 -47.97 9.59 9.80
N SER A 812 -48.36 9.45 8.52
CA SER A 812 -48.92 8.20 7.99
C SER A 812 -47.92 7.05 8.08
N ALA A 813 -48.39 5.87 8.48
CA ALA A 813 -47.53 4.71 8.76
C ALA A 813 -46.57 4.33 7.63
N TRP A 814 -46.99 4.51 6.36
CA TRP A 814 -46.16 4.21 5.19
C TRP A 814 -44.92 5.10 5.08
N LYS A 815 -44.98 6.36 5.56
CA LYS A 815 -43.84 7.30 5.50
C LYS A 815 -42.67 6.77 6.32
N TYR A 816 -42.94 6.20 7.50
CA TYR A 816 -41.91 5.60 8.34
C TYR A 816 -41.19 4.44 7.65
N LEU A 817 -41.87 3.72 6.75
CA LEU A 817 -41.23 2.65 5.97
C LEU A 817 -40.45 3.21 4.78
N VAL A 818 -41.08 4.06 3.98
CA VAL A 818 -40.53 4.52 2.70
C VAL A 818 -39.40 5.54 2.90
N TYR A 819 -39.46 6.41 3.90
CA TYR A 819 -38.46 7.46 4.09
C TYR A 819 -37.17 6.93 4.73
N ILE A 820 -37.26 5.83 5.50
CA ILE A 820 -36.10 5.21 6.16
C ILE A 820 -35.32 4.30 5.18
N PHE A 821 -36.00 3.76 4.17
CA PHE A 821 -35.43 2.79 3.24
C PHE A 821 -34.21 3.31 2.44
N PRO A 822 -34.24 4.52 1.81
CA PRO A 822 -33.11 5.01 1.02
C PRO A 822 -31.83 5.22 1.83
N ALA A 823 -31.96 5.63 3.10
CA ALA A 823 -30.82 5.85 3.99
C ALA A 823 -30.05 4.53 4.21
N ASN A 824 -30.79 3.47 4.54
CA ASN A 824 -30.25 2.13 4.77
C ASN A 824 -29.71 1.49 3.48
N LEU A 825 -30.36 1.72 2.34
CA LEU A 825 -29.89 1.27 1.02
C LEU A 825 -28.55 1.92 0.66
N GLY A 826 -28.48 3.24 0.81
CA GLY A 826 -27.28 4.03 0.54
C GLY A 826 -26.10 3.59 1.39
N LEU A 827 -26.33 3.34 2.69
CA LEU A 827 -25.32 2.80 3.61
C LEU A 827 -24.77 1.44 3.14
N GLY A 828 -25.66 0.53 2.75
CA GLY A 828 -25.30 -0.80 2.26
C GLY A 828 -24.44 -0.77 1.00
N ILE A 829 -24.67 0.22 0.13
CA ILE A 829 -23.84 0.43 -1.08
C ILE A 829 -22.51 1.09 -0.71
N LEU A 830 -22.55 2.13 0.15
CA LEU A 830 -21.43 3.02 0.40
C LEU A 830 -20.25 2.35 1.11
N TYR A 831 -20.52 1.55 2.16
CA TYR A 831 -19.46 0.89 2.95
C TYR A 831 -18.57 -0.08 2.18
N PRO A 832 -19.10 -1.04 1.39
CA PRO A 832 -18.26 -1.87 0.54
C PRO A 832 -17.51 -1.04 -0.50
N SER A 833 -18.15 -0.07 -1.13
CA SER A 833 -17.49 0.77 -2.15
C SER A 833 -16.31 1.55 -1.59
N ILE A 834 -16.41 2.11 -0.39
CA ILE A 834 -15.31 2.79 0.30
C ILE A 834 -14.16 1.81 0.60
N LEU A 835 -14.48 0.62 1.13
CA LEU A 835 -13.46 -0.38 1.45
C LEU A 835 -12.67 -0.77 0.20
N PHE A 836 -13.35 -1.12 -0.88
CA PHE A 836 -12.69 -1.55 -2.11
C PHE A 836 -12.01 -0.40 -2.86
N THR A 837 -12.53 0.83 -2.79
CA THR A 837 -11.83 2.02 -3.33
C THR A 837 -10.52 2.27 -2.58
N SER A 838 -10.54 2.11 -1.25
CA SER A 838 -9.34 2.23 -0.42
C SER A 838 -8.33 1.14 -0.74
N LEU A 839 -8.77 -0.12 -0.82
CA LEU A 839 -7.90 -1.25 -1.20
C LEU A 839 -7.28 -1.07 -2.60
N ALA A 840 -8.07 -0.62 -3.58
CA ALA A 840 -7.61 -0.38 -4.94
C ALA A 840 -6.65 0.83 -5.09
N SER A 841 -6.53 1.66 -4.05
CA SER A 841 -5.63 2.82 -4.03
C SER A 841 -4.21 2.48 -3.56
N PHE A 842 -3.98 1.27 -3.04
CA PHE A 842 -2.70 0.86 -2.45
C PHE A 842 -2.23 -0.50 -2.99
N ASP A 843 -0.92 -0.74 -2.84
CA ASP A 843 -0.30 -2.01 -3.16
C ASP A 843 -0.85 -3.17 -2.33
N HIS A 844 -0.75 -4.37 -2.87
CA HIS A 844 -1.30 -5.58 -2.24
C HIS A 844 -0.79 -5.78 -0.80
N ALA A 845 0.48 -5.47 -0.55
CA ALA A 845 1.06 -5.56 0.80
C ALA A 845 0.41 -4.61 1.82
N ASP A 846 -0.17 -3.51 1.35
CA ASP A 846 -0.81 -2.50 2.19
C ASP A 846 -2.34 -2.75 2.31
N HIS A 847 -2.90 -3.83 1.72
CA HIS A 847 -4.35 -4.09 1.73
C HIS A 847 -4.91 -4.34 3.13
N ALA A 848 -4.26 -5.18 3.93
CA ALA A 848 -4.68 -5.46 5.30
C ALA A 848 -4.69 -4.19 6.16
N VAL A 849 -3.68 -3.34 5.99
CA VAL A 849 -3.52 -2.06 6.70
C VAL A 849 -4.51 -1.00 6.20
N SER A 850 -4.82 -1.01 4.90
CA SER A 850 -5.85 -0.15 4.31
C SER A 850 -7.24 -0.49 4.86
N ALA A 851 -7.56 -1.80 4.92
CA ALA A 851 -8.82 -2.28 5.47
C ALA A 851 -8.96 -1.90 6.95
N SER A 852 -7.94 -2.15 7.77
CA SER A 852 -7.95 -1.79 9.20
C SER A 852 -8.13 -0.28 9.41
N THR A 853 -7.46 0.55 8.59
CA THR A 853 -7.62 2.01 8.60
C THR A 853 -9.05 2.43 8.26
N VAL A 854 -9.65 1.84 7.21
CA VAL A 854 -11.06 2.09 6.85
C VAL A 854 -11.99 1.75 8.01
N TYR A 855 -11.80 0.60 8.67
CA TYR A 855 -12.67 0.20 9.77
C TYR A 855 -12.51 1.08 11.01
N LEU A 856 -11.28 1.50 11.33
CA LEU A 856 -11.00 2.45 12.40
C LEU A 856 -11.71 3.78 12.17
N ILE A 857 -11.49 4.40 11.01
CA ILE A 857 -12.08 5.71 10.66
C ILE A 857 -13.61 5.63 10.63
N ARG A 858 -14.16 4.51 10.13
CA ARG A 858 -15.59 4.24 10.16
C ARG A 858 -16.13 4.17 11.58
N SER A 859 -15.45 3.44 12.46
CA SER A 859 -15.84 3.28 13.86
C SER A 859 -15.80 4.62 14.61
N LEU A 860 -14.82 5.47 14.35
CA LEU A 860 -14.81 6.84 14.90
C LEU A 860 -16.04 7.62 14.47
N GLY A 861 -16.37 7.53 13.18
CA GLY A 861 -17.59 8.12 12.62
C GLY A 861 -18.84 7.64 13.36
N THR A 862 -19.00 6.32 13.55
CA THR A 862 -20.22 5.79 14.20
C THR A 862 -20.39 6.30 15.63
N VAL A 863 -19.31 6.35 16.42
CA VAL A 863 -19.42 6.83 17.81
C VAL A 863 -19.64 8.34 17.87
N TRP A 864 -18.96 9.13 17.03
CA TRP A 864 -19.22 10.56 16.93
C TRP A 864 -20.65 10.84 16.50
N GLY A 865 -21.21 10.02 15.60
CA GLY A 865 -22.60 10.11 15.15
C GLY A 865 -23.58 10.04 16.32
N VAL A 866 -23.50 8.98 17.13
CA VAL A 866 -24.36 8.79 18.30
C VAL A 866 -24.16 9.90 19.34
N SER A 867 -22.91 10.27 19.60
CA SER A 867 -22.57 11.26 20.62
C SER A 867 -23.08 12.66 20.25
N VAL A 868 -22.85 13.09 19.00
CA VAL A 868 -23.27 14.41 18.51
C VAL A 868 -24.80 14.51 18.43
N THR A 869 -25.49 13.50 17.91
CA THR A 869 -26.96 13.56 17.84
C THR A 869 -27.61 13.51 19.22
N SER A 870 -27.06 12.71 20.15
CA SER A 870 -27.51 12.69 21.54
C SER A 870 -27.27 14.03 22.24
N ALA A 871 -26.08 14.61 22.08
CA ALA A 871 -25.75 15.95 22.59
C ALA A 871 -26.72 17.04 22.08
N ILE A 872 -27.10 17.00 20.81
CA ILE A 872 -28.08 17.95 20.23
C ILE A 872 -29.44 17.81 20.92
N VAL A 873 -29.94 16.58 21.09
CA VAL A 873 -31.23 16.35 21.77
C VAL A 873 -31.17 16.79 23.22
N GLN A 874 -30.11 16.42 23.96
CA GLN A 874 -29.95 16.77 25.37
C GLN A 874 -29.81 18.28 25.59
N THR A 875 -29.06 18.95 24.72
CA THR A 875 -28.96 20.42 24.76
C THR A 875 -30.31 21.07 24.47
N SER A 876 -31.07 20.56 23.49
CA SER A 876 -32.42 21.05 23.18
C SER A 876 -33.35 20.90 24.38
N LEU A 877 -33.30 19.76 25.09
CA LEU A 877 -34.08 19.54 26.30
C LEU A 877 -33.65 20.47 27.43
N SER A 878 -32.34 20.60 27.69
CA SER A 878 -31.84 21.45 28.77
C SER A 878 -32.23 22.93 28.59
N VAL A 879 -32.28 23.42 27.35
CA VAL A 879 -32.60 24.82 27.06
C VAL A 879 -34.10 25.06 26.96
N ARG A 880 -34.85 24.21 26.26
CA ARG A 880 -36.25 24.49 25.90
C ARG A 880 -37.27 23.91 26.87
N LEU A 881 -36.93 22.83 27.58
CA LEU A 881 -37.85 22.18 28.52
C LEU A 881 -38.22 23.07 29.72
N PRO A 882 -37.29 23.86 30.31
CA PRO A 882 -37.66 24.85 31.34
C PRO A 882 -38.72 25.84 30.85
N ASP A 883 -38.60 26.34 29.63
CA ASP A 883 -39.54 27.32 29.09
C ASP A 883 -40.90 26.68 28.73
N ALA A 884 -40.87 25.50 28.11
CA ALA A 884 -42.08 24.80 27.69
C ALA A 884 -42.98 24.39 28.88
N LEU A 885 -42.38 23.94 29.98
CA LEU A 885 -43.11 23.48 31.17
C LEU A 885 -43.70 24.63 32.00
N GLY A 886 -43.22 25.87 31.84
CA GLY A 886 -43.74 27.02 32.59
C GLY A 886 -43.48 26.89 34.10
N VAL A 887 -44.47 27.20 34.94
CA VAL A 887 -44.40 27.07 36.40
C VAL A 887 -45.18 25.83 36.82
N ILE A 888 -44.46 24.78 37.19
CA ILE A 888 -45.00 23.53 37.73
C ILE A 888 -44.29 23.19 39.06
N PRO A 889 -44.96 22.48 39.99
CA PRO A 889 -44.30 21.96 41.20
C PRO A 889 -43.12 21.04 40.82
N ASP A 890 -42.03 21.10 41.59
CA ASP A 890 -40.85 20.22 41.41
C ASP A 890 -40.25 20.25 39.99
N LYS A 891 -40.36 21.39 39.29
CA LYS A 891 -39.94 21.62 37.90
C LYS A 891 -38.56 21.04 37.58
N TRP A 892 -37.55 21.34 38.38
CA TRP A 892 -36.17 20.94 38.10
C TRP A 892 -35.96 19.43 38.22
N THR A 893 -36.53 18.81 39.25
CA THR A 893 -36.59 17.35 39.43
C THR A 893 -37.38 16.66 38.32
N MET A 894 -38.45 17.27 37.83
CA MET A 894 -39.23 16.73 36.71
C MET A 894 -38.47 16.84 35.39
N ILE A 895 -37.80 17.96 35.13
CA ILE A 895 -36.91 18.17 33.97
C ILE A 895 -35.79 17.12 33.97
N ASP A 896 -35.18 16.89 35.13
CA ASP A 896 -34.14 15.89 35.30
C ASP A 896 -34.65 14.48 34.99
N LYS A 897 -35.81 14.09 35.54
CA LYS A 897 -36.47 12.82 35.23
C LYS A 897 -36.81 12.66 33.74
N ILE A 898 -37.35 13.70 33.11
CA ILE A 898 -37.73 13.69 31.68
C ILE A 898 -36.51 13.55 30.78
N ARG A 899 -35.36 14.17 31.12
CA ARG A 899 -34.14 14.14 30.32
C ARG A 899 -33.44 12.78 30.36
N HIS A 900 -33.59 12.06 31.46
CA HIS A 900 -32.87 10.82 31.70
C HIS A 900 -33.74 9.57 31.50
N SER A 901 -35.06 9.65 31.76
CA SER A 901 -35.98 8.51 31.65
C SER A 901 -37.07 8.74 30.60
N VAL A 902 -37.12 7.84 29.62
CA VAL A 902 -38.17 7.82 28.58
C VAL A 902 -39.51 7.36 29.16
N ASP A 903 -39.50 6.43 30.13
CA ASP A 903 -40.72 5.95 30.77
C ASP A 903 -41.35 7.00 31.69
N ALA A 904 -40.54 7.88 32.28
CA ALA A 904 -41.05 9.00 33.08
C ALA A 904 -42.00 9.90 32.29
N LEU A 905 -41.90 9.95 30.95
CA LEU A 905 -42.85 10.67 30.12
C LEU A 905 -44.25 10.06 30.12
N ARG A 906 -44.38 8.74 30.26
CA ARG A 906 -45.67 8.02 30.17
C ARG A 906 -46.58 8.33 31.35
N ASP A 907 -45.98 8.55 32.53
CA ASP A 907 -46.68 8.80 33.79
C ASP A 907 -47.00 10.28 34.03
N LEU A 908 -46.59 11.18 33.12
CA LEU A 908 -46.87 12.61 33.24
C LEU A 908 -48.33 12.94 32.87
N PRO A 909 -48.90 14.01 33.48
CA PRO A 909 -50.18 14.56 33.04
C PRO A 909 -50.17 14.86 31.52
N PRO A 910 -51.28 14.63 30.79
CA PRO A 910 -51.31 14.69 29.33
C PRO A 910 -50.78 16.01 28.73
N ASP A 911 -51.06 17.12 29.40
CA ASP A 911 -50.68 18.48 29.06
C ASP A 911 -49.18 18.75 29.26
N VAL A 912 -48.58 18.20 30.32
CA VAL A 912 -47.13 18.23 30.57
C VAL A 912 -46.39 17.28 29.62
N GLN A 913 -46.95 16.08 29.42
CA GLN A 913 -46.43 15.07 28.51
C GLN A 913 -46.36 15.59 27.07
N LEU A 914 -47.41 16.25 26.56
CA LEU A 914 -47.43 16.79 25.20
C LEU A 914 -46.34 17.85 25.00
N LYS A 915 -46.17 18.77 25.96
CA LYS A 915 -45.12 19.80 25.93
C LYS A 915 -43.72 19.18 25.91
N ALA A 916 -43.48 18.20 26.78
CA ALA A 916 -42.20 17.50 26.82
C ALA A 916 -41.92 16.75 25.50
N ARG A 917 -42.93 16.06 24.94
CA ARG A 917 -42.85 15.39 23.63
C ARG A 917 -42.56 16.36 22.50
N GLN A 918 -43.13 17.56 22.52
CA GLN A 918 -42.88 18.60 21.53
C GLN A 918 -41.40 19.05 21.55
N VAL A 919 -40.83 19.25 22.74
CA VAL A 919 -39.41 19.62 22.88
C VAL A 919 -38.50 18.49 22.40
N TYR A 920 -38.84 17.23 22.73
CA TYR A 920 -38.14 16.06 22.19
C TYR A 920 -38.20 15.98 20.67
N TYR A 921 -39.39 16.19 20.09
CA TYR A 921 -39.59 16.21 18.65
C TYR A 921 -38.70 17.25 17.96
N GLU A 922 -38.62 18.48 18.49
CA GLU A 922 -37.73 19.51 17.96
C GLU A 922 -36.25 19.14 18.08
N GLY A 923 -35.83 18.63 19.23
CA GLY A 923 -34.45 18.17 19.45
C GLY A 923 -34.05 17.06 18.48
N ILE A 924 -34.91 16.06 18.32
CA ILE A 924 -34.70 14.93 17.40
C ILE A 924 -34.68 15.41 15.94
N ARG A 925 -35.54 16.37 15.57
CA ARG A 925 -35.52 16.97 14.23
C ARG A 925 -34.21 17.69 13.94
N HIS A 926 -33.64 18.41 14.91
CA HIS A 926 -32.31 19.01 14.76
C HIS A 926 -31.22 17.93 14.61
N ALA A 927 -31.31 16.82 15.35
CA ALA A 927 -30.38 15.70 15.22
C ALA A 927 -30.45 15.02 13.82
N PHE A 928 -31.66 14.85 13.26
CA PHE A 928 -31.82 14.38 11.88
C PHE A 928 -31.28 15.38 10.86
N GLY A 929 -31.52 16.69 11.07
CA GLY A 929 -30.95 17.74 10.24
C GLY A 929 -29.42 17.74 10.23
N ALA A 930 -28.79 17.59 11.40
CA ALA A 930 -27.34 17.44 11.52
C ALA A 930 -26.84 16.20 10.76
N SER A 931 -27.48 15.04 10.96
CA SER A 931 -27.15 13.79 10.25
C SER A 931 -27.28 13.92 8.73
N THR A 932 -28.23 14.71 8.25
CA THR A 932 -28.39 15.03 6.82
C THR A 932 -27.27 15.92 6.29
N ALA A 933 -26.90 16.96 7.04
CA ALA A 933 -25.79 17.84 6.67
C ALA A 933 -24.46 17.08 6.58
N ILE A 934 -24.23 16.15 7.52
CA ILE A 934 -23.03 15.30 7.54
C ILE A 934 -23.03 14.32 6.36
N ALA A 935 -24.18 13.74 6.02
CA ALA A 935 -24.33 12.91 4.83
C ALA A 935 -24.03 13.70 3.54
N ALA A 936 -24.45 14.98 3.46
CA ALA A 936 -24.11 15.84 2.33
C ALA A 936 -22.60 16.09 2.21
N VAL A 937 -21.87 16.23 3.32
CA VAL A 937 -20.39 16.28 3.31
C VAL A 937 -19.80 14.99 2.72
N ALA A 938 -20.38 13.82 3.05
CA ALA A 938 -19.96 12.55 2.44
C ALA A 938 -20.17 12.55 0.91
N VAL A 939 -21.24 13.18 0.40
CA VAL A 939 -21.46 13.37 -1.04
C VAL A 939 -20.35 14.21 -1.64
N PHE A 940 -20.06 15.39 -1.09
CA PHE A 940 -18.99 16.25 -1.60
C PHE A 940 -17.64 15.52 -1.62
N ALA A 941 -17.31 14.78 -0.57
CA ALA A 941 -16.12 13.96 -0.51
C ALA A 941 -16.12 12.84 -1.57
N ALA A 942 -17.24 12.16 -1.78
CA ALA A 942 -17.37 11.13 -2.81
C ALA A 942 -17.23 11.67 -4.25
N PHE A 943 -17.61 12.93 -4.49
CA PHE A 943 -17.38 13.60 -5.77
C PHE A 943 -15.94 14.12 -5.91
N ALA A 944 -15.31 14.56 -4.82
CA ALA A 944 -13.90 14.95 -4.81
C ALA A 944 -12.94 13.78 -5.05
N ALA A 945 -13.37 12.56 -4.74
CA ALA A 945 -12.68 11.33 -5.14
C ALA A 945 -12.70 11.17 -6.66
N ASN A 946 -11.54 11.41 -7.29
CA ASN A 946 -11.34 11.22 -8.73
C ASN A 946 -10.52 9.94 -8.99
N GLY A 947 -11.03 9.10 -9.90
CA GLY A 947 -10.52 7.75 -10.16
C GLY A 947 -9.41 7.65 -11.18
N SER A 948 -8.83 8.78 -11.61
CA SER A 948 -7.77 8.80 -12.62
C SER A 948 -6.55 7.93 -12.26
N ASN A 949 -6.35 7.69 -10.96
CA ASN A 949 -5.22 6.93 -10.41
C ASN A 949 -5.66 5.57 -9.82
N LEU A 950 -6.92 5.14 -9.99
CA LEU A 950 -7.34 3.82 -9.55
C LEU A 950 -6.77 2.76 -10.49
N ARG A 951 -6.07 1.77 -9.91
CA ARG A 951 -5.63 0.59 -10.65
C ARG A 951 -6.86 -0.07 -11.27
N LYS A 952 -6.86 -0.23 -12.59
CA LYS A 952 -7.93 -0.95 -13.28
C LYS A 952 -7.79 -2.42 -12.93
N THR A 953 -8.66 -2.91 -12.07
CA THR A 953 -8.84 -4.33 -11.81
C THR A 953 -9.56 -4.95 -13.01
N HIS A 954 -8.82 -5.33 -14.04
CA HIS A 954 -9.29 -6.23 -15.09
C HIS A 954 -8.45 -7.51 -15.04
#